data_AF-A0A9X0JPP4-F1
#
_entry.id   AF-A0A9X0JPP4-F1
#
_cell.length_a   1.000
_cell.length_b   1.000
_cell.length_c   1.000
_cell.angle_alpha   90.00
_cell.angle_beta   90.00
_cell.angle_gamma   90.00
#
_symmetry.space_group_name_H-M   'P 1'
#
loop_
_entity.id
_entity.type
_entity.pdbx_description
1 polymer ?
#
loop_
_entity_poly.entity_id
_entity_poly.type
_entity_poly.pdbx_seq_one_letter_code
_entity_poly.pdbx_strand_id
1 'polypeptide(L)'
;MERKEDLFAKLESLSPEKKKFLMDRLKRNSPKNIMKKRMESDLPVLSFAQQRLWFFDQLEPGSSTYNMPFLLKIEGDFDINVFEKSLNEIIQRHEILRTTFLLMDEQPIQIVNPNLSIKVKYVDLRAYSKEERQKISDEQIKKVAKKPFNLEIGPLVRANIWQVEEKEYWMLLNMHHIVGDGWSVGILIQEISKVYNAFIKGNNSPLLPLTMQYADFSIWQKGWLKGSKQQEQLNYWKKQLSGNLPVLDLPRDFSRPNKATYNGDEEYITIPKGLVEKLRTLSQQEGGTLYMLLLAAYNILLYKYSKQEDIIVGTPIANRNHLEIEPLIGFFVNTLALRTRVRKDMCFRELLQEVKQTCLGAYSNQDIPFENIVAEIVPERQSNSSVLFQTVFALEKQTQNIIEMSGVKVRPEKLNINVAKFDLTLSMIEEEDKVSGTFNYNTSLFRKSTIQRISKHYLSILEQVIENPNIKLNQLSLINKEELNQIIKRKHNVINNLQIDTTLPELFEEQVKKVPNNIAVQYGDASLTYDELNKKSNQLAHYLKGQGVGPEVMVGISMERSLDLIIGIFGVLKAGGAYVPIDPNAPSARIHYMLEDSMVPIVLSHQGLSNRIHKDKVKVICLDTDWNEIEKMRTSDLIGEVQVHNLAYVIYTSGSTGK
;
A
#
# COMPACT_ATOMS: atom_id res chain seq x y z
N MET A 1 14.89 58.97 16.19
CA MET A 1 14.49 58.39 17.49
C MET A 1 12.99 58.04 17.50
N GLU A 2 12.15 58.89 16.90
CA GLU A 2 10.68 58.72 16.80
C GLU A 2 10.20 57.41 16.12
N ARG A 3 10.96 56.81 15.19
CA ARG A 3 10.61 55.51 14.57
C ARG A 3 10.73 54.28 15.49
N LYS A 4 11.46 54.37 16.61
CA LYS A 4 11.58 53.27 17.59
C LYS A 4 10.44 53.27 18.61
N GLU A 5 9.95 54.44 18.98
CA GLU A 5 8.84 54.59 19.94
C GLU A 5 7.52 54.09 19.35
N ASP A 6 7.29 54.33 18.05
CA ASP A 6 6.10 53.86 17.32
C ASP A 6 6.03 52.31 17.18
N LEU A 7 7.18 51.64 17.22
CA LEU A 7 7.26 50.17 17.15
C LEU A 7 6.98 49.50 18.51
N PHE A 8 7.38 50.13 19.61
CA PHE A 8 7.08 49.66 20.96
C PHE A 8 5.61 49.87 21.33
N ALA A 9 5.01 50.99 20.91
CA ALA A 9 3.57 51.23 21.07
C ALA A 9 2.70 50.22 20.28
N LYS A 10 3.14 49.84 19.07
CA LYS A 10 2.50 48.76 18.28
C LYS A 10 2.70 47.37 18.87
N LEU A 11 3.78 47.13 19.61
CA LEU A 11 3.97 45.88 20.33
C LEU A 11 3.01 45.80 21.51
N GLU A 12 2.80 46.88 22.26
CA GLU A 12 1.93 46.89 23.44
C GLU A 12 0.44 46.66 23.15
N SER A 13 -0.06 47.10 21.99
CA SER A 13 -1.47 46.94 21.56
C SER A 13 -1.82 45.54 21.02
N LEU A 14 -0.86 44.63 20.93
CA LEU A 14 -1.09 43.25 20.48
C LEU A 14 -1.62 42.37 21.62
N SER A 15 -2.55 41.47 21.28
CA SER A 15 -3.04 40.45 22.22
C SER A 15 -1.87 39.62 22.78
N PRO A 16 -1.98 39.09 24.01
CA PRO A 16 -0.92 38.26 24.62
C PRO A 16 -0.48 37.10 23.73
N GLU A 17 -1.42 36.52 22.98
CA GLU A 17 -1.18 35.45 22.01
C GLU A 17 -0.39 35.91 20.78
N LYS A 18 -0.69 37.10 20.23
CA LYS A 18 0.08 37.69 19.13
C LYS A 18 1.49 38.13 19.58
N LYS A 19 1.63 38.66 20.79
CA LYS A 19 2.93 38.96 21.40
C LYS A 19 3.76 37.70 21.56
N LYS A 20 3.17 36.63 22.11
CA LYS A 20 3.83 35.33 22.26
C LYS A 20 4.23 34.74 20.91
N PHE A 21 3.34 34.78 19.91
CA PHE A 21 3.63 34.34 18.54
C PHE A 21 4.80 35.12 17.89
N LEU A 22 4.82 36.45 17.99
CA LEU A 22 5.91 37.28 17.47
C LEU A 22 7.22 37.09 18.23
N MET A 23 7.16 36.96 19.56
CA MET A 23 8.32 36.69 20.41
C MET A 23 8.89 35.29 20.17
N ASP A 24 8.06 34.27 19.95
CA ASP A 24 8.53 32.92 19.59
C ASP A 24 9.17 32.91 18.20
N ARG A 25 8.67 33.74 17.26
CA ARG A 25 9.30 33.93 15.94
C ARG A 25 10.63 34.68 16.02
N LEU A 26 10.73 35.69 16.89
CA LEU A 26 11.98 36.42 17.18
C LEU A 26 13.00 35.55 17.92
N LYS A 27 12.57 34.67 18.83
CA LYS A 27 13.44 33.69 19.52
C LYS A 27 13.96 32.60 18.59
N ARG A 28 13.16 32.16 17.60
CA ARG A 28 13.65 31.30 16.50
C ARG A 28 14.79 31.97 15.70
N ASN A 29 14.76 33.30 15.60
CA ASN A 29 15.81 34.15 15.02
C ASN A 29 16.80 34.70 16.06
N SER A 30 17.12 33.95 17.11
CA SER A 30 18.16 34.36 18.05
C SER A 30 19.50 34.60 17.32
N PRO A 31 20.28 35.65 17.64
CA PRO A 31 21.47 36.08 16.91
C PRO A 31 22.65 35.09 16.89
N LYS A 32 22.50 33.87 17.42
CA LYS A 32 23.52 32.81 17.44
C LYS A 32 23.38 31.76 16.31
N ASN A 33 22.37 31.83 15.45
CA ASN A 33 22.13 30.79 14.42
C ASN A 33 21.97 31.33 12.98
N ILE A 34 22.73 32.36 12.63
CA ILE A 34 22.76 32.92 11.28
C ILE A 34 23.68 32.06 10.41
N MET A 35 23.19 31.66 9.23
CA MET A 35 23.99 30.93 8.24
C MET A 35 25.06 31.86 7.66
N LYS A 36 26.31 31.39 7.59
CA LYS A 36 27.42 32.15 7.05
C LYS A 36 27.93 31.51 5.77
N LYS A 37 28.37 32.33 4.83
CA LYS A 37 29.05 31.88 3.61
C LYS A 37 30.34 31.15 3.99
N ARG A 38 30.67 30.07 3.25
CA ARG A 38 31.89 29.29 3.50
C ARG A 38 33.16 30.09 3.20
N MET A 39 34.23 29.78 3.91
CA MET A 39 35.58 30.26 3.60
C MET A 39 36.18 29.42 2.46
N GLU A 40 37.15 29.96 1.72
CA GLU A 40 37.82 29.21 0.65
C GLU A 40 38.54 27.94 1.16
N SER A 41 38.97 27.94 2.42
CA SER A 41 39.59 26.79 3.08
C SER A 41 38.59 25.71 3.51
N ASP A 42 37.30 25.98 3.50
CA ASP A 42 36.29 25.04 3.99
C ASP A 42 36.06 23.92 2.97
N LEU A 43 36.16 22.67 3.43
CA LEU A 43 35.84 21.51 2.60
C LEU A 43 34.31 21.45 2.39
N PRO A 44 33.81 21.49 1.13
CA PRO A 44 32.38 21.51 0.84
C PRO A 44 31.77 20.11 1.00
N VAL A 45 31.51 19.73 2.24
CA VAL A 45 30.91 18.44 2.61
C VAL A 45 29.46 18.31 2.13
N LEU A 46 28.99 17.08 1.92
CA LEU A 46 27.57 16.83 1.60
C LEU A 46 26.69 17.08 2.84
N SER A 47 25.47 17.58 2.60
CA SER A 47 24.38 17.56 3.59
C SER A 47 24.00 16.11 3.94
N PHE A 48 23.27 15.89 5.05
CA PHE A 48 22.87 14.52 5.44
C PHE A 48 21.96 13.87 4.40
N ALA A 49 21.03 14.66 3.85
CA ALA A 49 20.13 14.21 2.80
C ALA A 49 20.90 13.83 1.51
N GLN A 50 21.91 14.62 1.13
CA GLN A 50 22.78 14.27 0.00
C GLN A 50 23.63 13.01 0.27
N GLN A 51 24.18 12.85 1.47
CA GLN A 51 24.97 11.66 1.84
C GLN A 51 24.14 10.38 1.67
N ARG A 52 22.85 10.40 2.02
CA ARG A 52 21.96 9.26 1.78
C ARG A 52 21.80 8.93 0.29
N LEU A 53 21.53 9.93 -0.53
CA LEU A 53 21.36 9.70 -1.97
C LEU A 53 22.66 9.22 -2.62
N TRP A 54 23.79 9.78 -2.19
CA TRP A 54 25.11 9.30 -2.60
C TRP A 54 25.32 7.84 -2.17
N PHE A 55 25.01 7.47 -0.93
CA PHE A 55 25.12 6.10 -0.44
C PHE A 55 24.24 5.12 -1.25
N PHE A 56 23.01 5.49 -1.60
CA PHE A 56 22.16 4.67 -2.46
C PHE A 56 22.72 4.50 -3.87
N ASP A 57 23.29 5.55 -4.45
CA ASP A 57 23.98 5.49 -5.74
C ASP A 57 25.20 4.55 -5.70
N GLN A 58 25.95 4.54 -4.59
CA GLN A 58 27.08 3.61 -4.39
C GLN A 58 26.64 2.15 -4.21
N LEU A 59 25.48 1.91 -3.59
CA LEU A 59 24.93 0.56 -3.42
C LEU A 59 24.33 -0.01 -4.71
N GLU A 60 23.72 0.84 -5.54
CA GLU A 60 23.12 0.45 -6.82
C GLU A 60 23.61 1.35 -7.97
N PRO A 61 24.89 1.24 -8.39
CA PRO A 61 25.43 2.06 -9.45
C PRO A 61 24.64 1.90 -10.76
N GLY A 62 24.35 3.02 -11.43
CA GLY A 62 23.59 3.03 -12.68
C GLY A 62 22.07 2.97 -12.51
N SER A 63 21.55 3.07 -11.28
CA SER A 63 20.13 3.21 -11.01
C SER A 63 19.58 4.57 -11.47
N SER A 64 18.35 4.59 -11.98
CA SER A 64 17.63 5.82 -12.35
C SER A 64 16.55 6.21 -11.34
N THR A 65 16.47 5.52 -10.20
CA THR A 65 15.42 5.67 -9.20
C THR A 65 15.32 7.10 -8.63
N TYR A 66 16.44 7.83 -8.63
CA TYR A 66 16.52 9.21 -8.13
C TYR A 66 16.70 10.26 -9.25
N ASN A 67 16.31 9.91 -10.49
CA ASN A 67 16.13 10.92 -11.52
C ASN A 67 14.84 11.74 -11.24
N MET A 68 14.89 13.04 -11.54
CA MET A 68 13.75 13.95 -11.47
C MET A 68 13.45 14.52 -12.85
N PRO A 69 12.72 13.78 -13.70
CA PRO A 69 12.35 14.24 -15.02
C PRO A 69 11.10 15.14 -14.96
N PHE A 70 11.20 16.33 -15.57
CA PHE A 70 10.12 17.29 -15.73
C PHE A 70 9.84 17.47 -17.21
N LEU A 71 8.69 16.96 -17.65
CA LEU A 71 8.23 17.13 -19.01
C LEU A 71 7.38 18.40 -19.11
N LEU A 72 7.73 19.25 -20.06
CA LEU A 72 7.06 20.51 -20.33
C LEU A 72 6.58 20.50 -21.78
N LYS A 73 5.33 20.88 -22.00
CA LYS A 73 4.83 21.23 -23.33
C LYS A 73 4.98 22.73 -23.53
N ILE A 74 5.53 23.11 -24.67
CA ILE A 74 5.84 24.48 -25.04
C ILE A 74 5.12 24.80 -26.34
N GLU A 75 4.34 25.87 -26.36
CA GLU A 75 3.55 26.32 -27.51
C GLU A 75 3.89 27.78 -27.84
N GLY A 76 4.23 28.07 -29.09
CA GLY A 76 4.54 29.42 -29.58
C GLY A 76 5.92 29.57 -30.23
N ASP A 77 6.36 30.82 -30.37
CA ASP A 77 7.61 31.21 -31.04
C ASP A 77 8.82 31.02 -30.09
N PHE A 78 9.09 29.76 -29.77
CA PHE A 78 10.15 29.36 -28.84
C PHE A 78 11.53 29.31 -29.51
N ASP A 79 12.49 30.07 -28.97
CA ASP A 79 13.87 30.10 -29.44
C ASP A 79 14.76 29.20 -28.56
N ILE A 80 15.16 28.07 -29.13
CA ILE A 80 15.97 27.05 -28.46
C ILE A 80 17.36 27.59 -28.04
N ASN A 81 17.97 28.46 -28.85
CA ASN A 81 19.29 29.01 -28.56
C ASN A 81 19.22 29.99 -27.39
N VAL A 82 18.18 30.83 -27.35
CA VAL A 82 17.92 31.72 -26.21
C VAL A 82 17.62 30.91 -24.96
N PHE A 83 16.87 29.82 -25.08
CA PHE A 83 16.62 28.92 -23.96
C PHE A 83 17.91 28.26 -23.45
N GLU A 84 18.76 27.73 -24.33
CA GLU A 84 20.05 27.14 -23.95
C GLU A 84 20.93 28.16 -23.20
N LYS A 85 21.02 29.40 -23.69
CA LYS A 85 21.72 30.50 -22.98
C LYS A 85 21.10 30.77 -21.61
N SER A 86 19.77 30.81 -21.53
CA SER A 86 19.05 31.08 -20.28
C SER A 86 19.28 29.97 -19.25
N LEU A 87 19.25 28.70 -19.68
CA LEU A 87 19.55 27.56 -18.81
C LEU A 87 20.99 27.63 -18.28
N ASN A 88 21.95 27.96 -19.16
CA ASN A 88 23.36 28.07 -18.76
C ASN A 88 23.63 29.24 -17.81
N GLU A 89 22.91 30.37 -17.95
CA GLU A 89 22.95 31.46 -16.97
C GLU A 89 22.53 30.98 -15.57
N ILE A 90 21.48 30.15 -15.47
CA ILE A 90 21.03 29.60 -14.17
C ILE A 90 22.02 28.57 -13.63
N ILE A 91 22.61 27.73 -14.49
CA ILE A 91 23.67 26.79 -14.09
C ILE A 91 24.88 27.52 -13.53
N GLN A 92 25.25 28.67 -14.11
CA GLN A 92 26.35 29.48 -13.59
C GLN A 92 26.00 30.12 -12.24
N ARG A 93 24.77 30.62 -12.11
CA ARG A 93 24.23 31.25 -10.91
C ARG A 93 24.17 30.31 -9.70
N HIS A 94 23.73 29.07 -9.87
CA HIS A 94 23.59 28.08 -8.80
C HIS A 94 24.70 27.04 -8.86
N GLU A 95 25.64 27.09 -7.93
CA GLU A 95 26.81 26.19 -7.90
C GLU A 95 26.40 24.71 -7.96
N ILE A 96 25.31 24.34 -7.29
CA ILE A 96 24.85 22.95 -7.17
C ILE A 96 24.52 22.29 -8.51
N LEU A 97 24.08 23.06 -9.52
CA LEU A 97 23.76 22.53 -10.85
C LEU A 97 25.02 22.15 -11.64
N ARG A 98 26.19 22.60 -11.16
CA ARG A 98 27.51 22.30 -11.69
C ARG A 98 28.43 21.62 -10.67
N THR A 99 27.82 20.99 -9.67
CA THR A 99 28.50 20.17 -8.66
C THR A 99 28.52 18.70 -9.04
N THR A 100 29.64 18.05 -8.76
CA THR A 100 29.83 16.59 -8.76
C THR A 100 30.23 16.12 -7.35
N PHE A 101 30.19 14.82 -7.10
CA PHE A 101 30.41 14.24 -5.77
C PHE A 101 31.51 13.18 -5.84
N LEU A 102 32.61 13.40 -5.10
CA LEU A 102 33.76 12.49 -5.06
C LEU A 102 34.04 12.06 -3.64
N LEU A 103 34.68 10.89 -3.49
CA LEU A 103 35.21 10.43 -2.22
C LEU A 103 36.64 10.96 -2.03
N MET A 104 36.88 11.70 -0.96
CA MET A 104 38.21 12.19 -0.57
C MET A 104 38.43 11.85 0.91
N ASP A 105 39.52 11.15 1.22
CA ASP A 105 39.86 10.72 2.59
C ASP A 105 38.67 10.07 3.33
N GLU A 106 38.01 9.11 2.67
CA GLU A 106 36.82 8.38 3.16
C GLU A 106 35.57 9.24 3.42
N GLN A 107 35.56 10.50 2.99
CA GLN A 107 34.41 11.40 3.11
C GLN A 107 33.92 11.86 1.74
N PRO A 108 32.62 11.78 1.44
CA PRO A 108 32.11 12.36 0.22
C PRO A 108 32.16 13.90 0.32
N ILE A 109 32.60 14.54 -0.77
CA ILE A 109 32.72 16.00 -0.90
C ILE A 109 32.06 16.48 -2.19
N GLN A 110 31.68 17.76 -2.22
CA GLN A 110 31.09 18.44 -3.37
C GLN A 110 32.19 19.14 -4.19
N ILE A 111 32.29 18.85 -5.47
CA ILE A 111 33.22 19.51 -6.39
C ILE A 111 32.44 20.40 -7.34
N VAL A 112 32.55 21.71 -7.15
CA VAL A 112 31.90 22.73 -7.97
C VAL A 112 32.76 23.02 -9.21
N ASN A 113 32.27 22.71 -10.41
CA ASN A 113 32.99 22.97 -11.66
C ASN A 113 32.75 24.42 -12.14
N PRO A 114 33.76 25.30 -12.19
CA PRO A 114 33.61 26.72 -12.53
C PRO A 114 33.06 26.98 -13.93
N ASN A 115 33.31 26.10 -14.90
CA ASN A 115 33.06 26.37 -16.32
C ASN A 115 32.11 25.34 -16.98
N LEU A 116 31.24 24.70 -16.20
CA LEU A 116 30.29 23.74 -16.75
C LEU A 116 29.18 24.45 -17.52
N SER A 117 28.97 24.04 -18.77
CA SER A 117 27.81 24.41 -19.59
C SER A 117 27.11 23.16 -20.12
N ILE A 118 25.79 23.20 -20.20
CA ILE A 118 24.96 22.11 -20.72
C ILE A 118 24.45 22.49 -22.10
N LYS A 119 24.66 21.61 -23.08
CA LYS A 119 24.03 21.70 -24.40
C LYS A 119 22.64 21.08 -24.36
N VAL A 120 21.67 21.80 -24.93
CA VAL A 120 20.32 21.32 -25.16
C VAL A 120 20.33 20.39 -26.36
N LYS A 121 19.86 19.15 -26.17
CA LYS A 121 19.73 18.20 -27.28
C LYS A 121 18.41 18.44 -28.00
N TYR A 122 18.49 18.86 -29.25
CA TYR A 122 17.32 19.09 -30.09
C TYR A 122 17.09 17.93 -31.07
N VAL A 123 15.83 17.55 -31.24
CA VAL A 123 15.37 16.55 -32.22
C VAL A 123 14.15 17.12 -32.95
N ASP A 124 14.23 17.21 -34.27
CA ASP A 124 13.09 17.59 -35.12
C ASP A 124 12.27 16.33 -35.47
N LEU A 125 11.00 16.31 -35.07
CA LEU A 125 10.09 15.21 -35.36
C LEU A 125 9.04 15.60 -36.41
N ARG A 126 9.06 16.81 -36.97
CA ARG A 126 8.02 17.30 -37.90
C ARG A 126 7.91 16.47 -39.18
N ALA A 127 8.99 15.81 -39.59
CA ALA A 127 9.05 14.96 -40.79
C ALA A 127 8.27 13.63 -40.67
N TYR A 128 7.90 13.19 -39.46
CA TYR A 128 7.17 11.93 -39.25
C TYR A 128 5.65 12.13 -39.36
N SER A 129 4.87 11.07 -39.51
CA SER A 129 3.41 11.15 -39.35
C SER A 129 3.03 11.43 -37.90
N LYS A 130 1.81 11.91 -37.63
CA LYS A 130 1.36 12.24 -36.26
C LYS A 130 1.44 11.05 -35.30
N GLU A 131 1.07 9.85 -35.76
CA GLU A 131 1.11 8.62 -34.96
C GLU A 131 2.55 8.19 -34.65
N GLU A 132 3.43 8.26 -35.64
CA GLU A 132 4.86 7.98 -35.47
C GLU A 132 5.52 9.00 -34.54
N ARG A 133 5.21 10.29 -34.68
CA ARG A 133 5.73 11.36 -33.82
C ARG A 133 5.45 11.06 -32.36
N GLN A 134 4.19 10.77 -32.03
CA GLN A 134 3.75 10.49 -30.66
C GLN A 134 4.49 9.28 -30.08
N LYS A 135 4.60 8.19 -30.87
CA LYS A 135 5.29 6.99 -30.43
C LYS A 135 6.79 7.23 -30.21
N ILE A 136 7.44 7.89 -31.17
CA ILE A 136 8.87 8.19 -31.12
C ILE A 136 9.18 9.13 -29.96
N SER A 137 8.39 10.20 -29.77
CA SER A 137 8.59 11.13 -28.66
C SER A 137 8.43 10.43 -27.30
N ASP A 138 7.39 9.61 -27.12
CA ASP A 138 7.16 8.87 -25.88
C ASP A 138 8.31 7.90 -25.55
N GLU A 139 8.78 7.13 -26.54
CA GLU A 139 9.89 6.19 -26.37
C GLU A 139 11.20 6.93 -26.05
N GLN A 140 11.51 8.00 -26.78
CA GLN A 140 12.72 8.79 -26.56
C GLN A 140 12.70 9.52 -25.22
N ILE A 141 11.57 10.12 -24.83
CA ILE A 141 11.41 10.80 -23.54
C ILE A 141 11.62 9.81 -22.39
N LYS A 142 10.96 8.65 -22.42
CA LYS A 142 11.13 7.62 -21.38
C LYS A 142 12.58 7.14 -21.30
N LYS A 143 13.25 6.94 -22.45
CA LYS A 143 14.66 6.56 -22.50
C LYS A 143 15.57 7.62 -21.87
N VAL A 144 15.36 8.89 -22.16
CA VAL A 144 16.17 9.99 -21.59
C VAL A 144 15.86 10.18 -20.09
N ALA A 145 14.59 10.05 -19.69
CA ALA A 145 14.14 10.15 -18.32
C ALA A 145 14.78 9.07 -17.43
N LYS A 146 14.89 7.83 -17.94
CA LYS A 146 15.46 6.66 -17.25
C LYS A 146 16.96 6.50 -17.40
N LYS A 147 17.64 7.30 -18.25
CA LYS A 147 19.10 7.19 -18.37
C LYS A 147 19.75 7.64 -17.04
N PRO A 148 20.58 6.83 -16.38
CA PRO A 148 21.18 7.18 -15.08
C PRO A 148 22.13 8.38 -15.19
N PHE A 149 22.34 9.06 -14.07
CA PHE A 149 23.43 10.03 -13.90
C PHE A 149 24.63 9.32 -13.26
N ASN A 150 25.83 9.85 -13.49
CA ASN A 150 27.03 9.46 -12.75
C ASN A 150 27.40 10.65 -11.85
N LEU A 151 27.34 10.46 -10.53
CA LEU A 151 27.53 11.52 -9.54
C LEU A 151 28.96 12.09 -9.51
N GLU A 152 29.95 11.30 -9.91
CA GLU A 152 31.37 11.66 -9.92
C GLU A 152 31.76 12.49 -11.15
N ILE A 153 31.11 12.22 -12.29
CA ILE A 153 31.49 12.82 -13.59
C ILE A 153 30.58 14.00 -13.97
N GLY A 154 29.28 13.90 -13.70
CA GLY A 154 28.29 14.88 -14.16
C GLY A 154 28.18 15.02 -15.69
N PRO A 155 27.52 16.08 -16.21
CA PRO A 155 26.64 17.00 -15.48
C PRO A 155 25.44 16.26 -14.88
N LEU A 156 24.94 16.74 -13.73
CA LEU A 156 23.81 16.14 -13.02
C LEU A 156 22.45 16.72 -13.40
N VAL A 157 22.43 17.44 -14.52
CA VAL A 157 21.28 18.07 -15.15
C VAL A 157 21.41 17.82 -16.65
N ARG A 158 20.29 17.69 -17.37
CA ARG A 158 20.25 17.58 -18.83
C ARG A 158 18.95 18.15 -19.37
N ALA A 159 19.00 18.66 -20.59
CA ALA A 159 17.85 19.21 -21.30
C ALA A 159 17.75 18.58 -22.70
N ASN A 160 16.56 18.07 -23.03
CA ASN A 160 16.23 17.52 -24.33
C ASN A 160 14.94 18.19 -24.84
N ILE A 161 14.93 18.56 -26.11
CA ILE A 161 13.81 19.21 -26.78
C ILE A 161 13.46 18.44 -28.05
N TRP A 162 12.18 18.13 -28.20
CA TRP A 162 11.59 17.52 -29.38
C TRP A 162 10.60 18.50 -30.00
N GLN A 163 10.83 18.93 -31.23
CA GLN A 163 9.86 19.74 -31.96
C GLN A 163 8.85 18.81 -32.65
N VAL A 164 7.60 18.85 -32.21
CA VAL A 164 6.54 17.94 -32.67
C VAL A 164 5.67 18.58 -33.76
N GLU A 165 5.55 19.91 -33.74
CA GLU A 165 4.90 20.73 -34.78
C GLU A 165 5.67 22.05 -34.95
N GLU A 166 5.27 22.89 -35.92
CA GLU A 166 5.95 24.15 -36.24
C GLU A 166 6.15 25.07 -35.03
N LYS A 167 5.14 25.16 -34.14
CA LYS A 167 5.16 25.97 -32.91
C LYS A 167 4.88 25.15 -31.66
N GLU A 168 5.15 23.85 -31.69
CA GLU A 168 4.94 22.96 -30.55
C GLU A 168 6.20 22.13 -30.25
N TYR A 169 6.64 22.20 -28.99
CA TYR A 169 7.83 21.51 -28.51
C TYR A 169 7.52 20.77 -27.22
N TRP A 170 8.14 19.61 -27.06
CA TRP A 170 8.18 18.88 -25.81
C TRP A 170 9.59 18.99 -25.26
N MET A 171 9.72 19.39 -24.00
CA MET A 171 11.00 19.59 -23.35
C MET A 171 11.09 18.77 -22.09
N LEU A 172 12.11 17.94 -21.99
CA LEU A 172 12.45 17.21 -20.78
C LEU A 172 13.65 17.87 -20.11
N LEU A 173 13.40 18.49 -18.95
CA LEU A 173 14.43 18.89 -18.00
C LEU A 173 14.57 17.75 -16.99
N ASN A 174 15.74 17.12 -16.93
CA ASN A 174 15.97 16.02 -15.99
C ASN A 174 17.22 16.33 -15.17
N MET A 175 17.15 16.12 -13.86
CA MET A 175 18.28 16.26 -12.94
C MET A 175 18.30 15.13 -11.92
N HIS A 176 19.46 14.88 -11.31
CA HIS A 176 19.53 13.95 -10.20
C HIS A 176 18.98 14.59 -8.92
N HIS A 177 18.24 13.85 -8.11
CA HIS A 177 17.61 14.36 -6.88
C HIS A 177 18.62 14.85 -5.83
N ILE A 178 19.91 14.52 -5.97
CA ILE A 178 20.98 15.03 -5.09
C ILE A 178 21.31 16.51 -5.30
N VAL A 179 21.00 17.07 -6.48
CA VAL A 179 21.26 18.48 -6.82
C VAL A 179 20.00 19.35 -6.82
N GLY A 180 18.82 18.78 -6.57
CA GLY A 180 17.55 19.49 -6.59
C GLY A 180 16.40 18.71 -5.97
N ASP A 181 15.31 19.43 -5.67
CA ASP A 181 14.05 18.90 -5.18
C ASP A 181 12.86 19.52 -5.92
N GLY A 182 11.62 19.11 -5.60
CA GLY A 182 10.42 19.65 -6.24
C GLY A 182 10.31 21.18 -6.12
N TRP A 183 10.74 21.75 -4.99
CA TRP A 183 10.80 23.20 -4.79
C TRP A 183 11.83 23.86 -5.72
N SER A 184 13.02 23.26 -5.85
CA SER A 184 14.09 23.73 -6.72
C SER A 184 13.67 23.82 -8.18
N VAL A 185 12.76 22.96 -8.62
CA VAL A 185 12.25 22.95 -10.00
C VAL A 185 11.35 24.15 -10.26
N GLY A 186 10.54 24.54 -9.27
CA GLY A 186 9.79 25.80 -9.33
C GLY A 186 10.72 27.00 -9.49
N ILE A 187 11.80 27.06 -8.70
CA ILE A 187 12.82 28.12 -8.81
C ILE A 187 13.48 28.10 -10.18
N LEU A 188 13.95 26.95 -10.64
CA LEU A 188 14.62 26.78 -11.93
C LEU A 188 13.75 27.31 -13.07
N ILE A 189 12.49 26.90 -13.13
CA ILE A 189 11.57 27.29 -14.21
C ILE A 189 11.26 28.80 -14.14
N GLN A 190 11.04 29.35 -12.94
CA GLN A 190 10.79 30.78 -12.76
C GLN A 190 12.00 31.64 -13.16
N GLU A 191 13.21 31.24 -12.77
CA GLU A 191 14.43 31.97 -13.10
C GLU A 191 14.75 31.86 -14.60
N ILE A 192 14.61 30.67 -15.22
CA ILE A 192 14.77 30.49 -16.66
C ILE A 192 13.79 31.41 -17.42
N SER A 193 12.52 31.47 -17.02
CA SER A 193 11.54 32.35 -17.67
C SER A 193 11.95 33.82 -17.63
N LYS A 194 12.42 34.30 -16.47
CA LYS A 194 12.91 35.68 -16.31
C LYS A 194 14.11 35.97 -17.21
N VAL A 195 15.08 35.07 -17.26
CA VAL A 195 16.29 35.22 -18.08
C VAL A 195 15.95 35.15 -19.57
N TYR A 196 15.12 34.18 -19.98
CA TYR A 196 14.65 34.03 -21.36
C TYR A 196 13.97 35.31 -21.87
N ASN A 197 13.07 35.88 -21.06
CA ASN A 197 12.37 37.12 -21.39
C ASN A 197 13.29 38.34 -21.52
N ALA A 198 14.44 38.34 -20.84
CA ALA A 198 15.44 39.40 -20.99
C ALA A 198 16.29 39.16 -22.24
N PHE A 199 16.80 37.94 -22.44
CA PHE A 199 17.67 37.58 -23.55
C PHE A 199 16.99 37.69 -24.91
N ILE A 200 15.70 37.33 -25.01
CA ILE A 200 14.94 37.48 -26.27
C ILE A 200 14.78 38.95 -26.69
N LYS A 201 14.88 39.88 -25.73
CA LYS A 201 14.85 41.34 -25.96
C LYS A 201 16.25 41.95 -26.13
N GLY A 202 17.30 41.13 -26.12
CA GLY A 202 18.69 41.58 -26.17
C GLY A 202 19.22 42.20 -24.87
N ASN A 203 18.52 42.02 -23.74
CA ASN A 203 18.97 42.53 -22.43
C ASN A 203 19.85 41.51 -21.70
N ASN A 204 20.60 41.97 -20.70
CA ASN A 204 21.34 41.09 -19.79
C ASN A 204 20.43 40.39 -18.77
N SER A 205 20.97 39.38 -18.08
CA SER A 205 20.28 38.65 -17.01
C SER A 205 19.80 39.62 -15.91
N PRO A 206 18.50 39.60 -15.53
CA PRO A 206 17.97 40.49 -14.50
C PRO A 206 18.21 39.97 -13.07
N LEU A 207 18.85 38.81 -12.90
CA LEU A 207 18.97 38.13 -11.62
C LEU A 207 20.19 38.60 -10.84
N LEU A 208 19.98 39.10 -9.61
CA LEU A 208 21.06 39.52 -8.71
C LEU A 208 21.83 38.33 -8.13
N PRO A 209 23.16 38.37 -7.98
CA PRO A 209 23.93 37.26 -7.40
C PRO A 209 23.34 36.71 -6.10
N LEU A 210 23.40 35.39 -5.92
CA LEU A 210 22.94 34.75 -4.68
C LEU A 210 23.89 35.08 -3.52
N THR A 211 23.32 35.40 -2.36
CA THR A 211 24.09 35.66 -1.14
C THR A 211 24.70 34.40 -0.54
N MET A 212 24.09 33.24 -0.82
CA MET A 212 24.44 31.92 -0.30
C MET A 212 24.39 30.89 -1.42
N GLN A 213 25.09 29.78 -1.24
CA GLN A 213 25.09 28.62 -2.12
C GLN A 213 24.81 27.35 -1.31
N TYR A 214 24.40 26.26 -1.98
CA TYR A 214 23.99 25.02 -1.30
C TYR A 214 25.09 24.41 -0.41
N ALA A 215 26.35 24.50 -0.83
CA ALA A 215 27.48 24.01 -0.02
C ALA A 215 27.64 24.81 1.29
N ASP A 216 27.26 26.10 1.32
CA ASP A 216 27.26 26.90 2.55
C ASP A 216 26.23 26.35 3.55
N PHE A 217 25.03 26.00 3.06
CA PHE A 217 24.00 25.33 3.86
C PHE A 217 24.50 23.97 4.39
N SER A 218 25.19 23.20 3.56
CA SER A 218 25.69 21.87 3.93
C SER A 218 26.70 21.94 5.09
N ILE A 219 27.63 22.90 5.04
CA ILE A 219 28.60 23.16 6.11
C ILE A 219 27.89 23.64 7.37
N TRP A 220 26.98 24.60 7.24
CA TRP A 220 26.20 25.11 8.37
C TRP A 220 25.38 23.99 9.06
N GLN A 221 24.73 23.11 8.28
CA GLN A 221 23.94 22.01 8.82
C GLN A 221 24.78 21.05 9.65
N LYS A 222 26.01 20.72 9.20
CA LYS A 222 26.95 19.89 9.99
C LYS A 222 27.43 20.59 11.26
N GLY A 223 27.60 21.91 11.23
CA GLY A 223 27.98 22.70 12.40
C GLY A 223 26.86 22.84 13.43
N TRP A 224 25.61 22.96 12.97
CA TRP A 224 24.43 23.14 13.81
C TRP A 224 24.11 21.92 14.70
N LEU A 225 24.43 20.71 14.23
CA LEU A 225 24.20 19.43 14.93
C LEU A 225 25.16 19.15 16.10
N LYS A 226 25.59 20.18 16.82
CA LYS A 226 26.46 20.04 18.02
C LYS A 226 25.88 20.74 19.26
N GLY A 227 24.62 21.16 19.25
CA GLY A 227 24.00 21.98 20.32
C GLY A 227 22.91 21.27 21.14
N SER A 228 22.58 21.81 22.33
CA SER A 228 21.57 21.24 23.25
C SER A 228 20.17 21.09 22.64
N LYS A 229 19.74 22.03 21.79
CA LYS A 229 18.44 21.99 21.11
C LYS A 229 18.28 20.78 20.18
N GLN A 230 19.38 20.29 19.59
CA GLN A 230 19.36 19.06 18.80
C GLN A 230 19.06 17.86 19.68
N GLN A 231 19.71 17.75 20.85
CA GLN A 231 19.49 16.62 21.75
C GLN A 231 18.02 16.56 22.21
N GLU A 232 17.38 17.72 22.43
CA GLU A 232 15.95 17.79 22.71
C GLU A 232 15.09 17.23 21.55
N GLN A 233 15.36 17.64 20.31
CA GLN A 233 14.62 17.14 19.15
C GLN A 233 14.91 15.65 18.88
N LEU A 234 16.14 15.19 19.07
CA LEU A 234 16.50 13.78 18.94
C LEU A 234 15.81 12.94 20.02
N ASN A 235 15.76 13.43 21.25
CA ASN A 235 15.05 12.76 22.35
C ASN A 235 13.56 12.65 22.06
N TYR A 236 12.95 13.66 21.42
CA TYR A 236 11.57 13.58 20.94
C TYR A 236 11.39 12.40 19.97
N TRP A 237 12.26 12.26 18.96
CA TRP A 237 12.18 11.15 17.99
C TRP A 237 12.44 9.80 18.63
N LYS A 238 13.44 9.68 19.51
CA LYS A 238 13.70 8.47 20.29
C LYS A 238 12.48 8.04 21.11
N LYS A 239 11.78 9.00 21.73
CA LYS A 239 10.53 8.73 22.45
C LYS A 239 9.42 8.28 21.50
N GLN A 240 9.22 8.98 20.39
CA GLN A 240 8.10 8.70 19.49
C GLN A 240 8.23 7.38 18.72
N LEU A 241 9.46 7.01 18.40
CA LEU A 241 9.81 5.76 17.72
C LEU A 241 10.37 4.71 18.68
N SER A 242 9.99 4.77 19.97
CA SER A 242 10.37 3.78 20.97
C SER A 242 9.52 2.50 20.90
N GLY A 243 10.04 1.41 21.46
CA GLY A 243 9.36 0.11 21.49
C GLY A 243 9.38 -0.62 20.15
N ASN A 244 8.44 -1.56 19.96
CA ASN A 244 8.36 -2.32 18.72
C ASN A 244 7.88 -1.42 17.58
N LEU A 245 8.61 -1.41 16.47
CA LEU A 245 8.29 -0.62 15.29
C LEU A 245 7.51 -1.49 14.30
N PRO A 246 6.26 -1.12 13.94
CA PRO A 246 5.46 -1.92 13.04
C PRO A 246 6.03 -1.86 11.62
N VAL A 247 6.09 -3.03 10.96
CA VAL A 247 6.22 -3.11 9.50
C VAL A 247 4.81 -3.22 8.95
N LEU A 248 4.42 -2.28 8.10
CA LEU A 248 3.09 -2.24 7.50
C LEU A 248 2.92 -3.45 6.57
N ASP A 249 1.92 -4.30 6.86
CA ASP A 249 1.57 -5.47 6.06
C ASP A 249 0.20 -5.26 5.42
N LEU A 250 0.21 -4.66 4.24
CA LEU A 250 -0.97 -4.57 3.39
C LEU A 250 -1.21 -5.92 2.70
N PRO A 251 -2.47 -6.31 2.46
CA PRO A 251 -2.77 -7.49 1.66
C PRO A 251 -2.25 -7.26 0.23
N ARG A 252 -1.28 -8.09 -0.15
CA ARG A 252 -0.58 -8.03 -1.44
C ARG A 252 -1.15 -9.04 -2.42
N ASP A 253 -1.10 -8.72 -3.71
CA ASP A 253 -1.47 -9.66 -4.78
C ASP A 253 -0.34 -10.64 -5.11
N PHE A 254 0.90 -10.31 -4.72
CA PHE A 254 2.10 -11.09 -4.99
C PHE A 254 2.99 -11.18 -3.73
N SER A 255 3.75 -12.27 -3.61
CA SER A 255 4.75 -12.43 -2.55
C SER A 255 5.85 -11.37 -2.66
N ARG A 256 6.28 -10.79 -1.54
CA ARG A 256 7.37 -9.80 -1.54
C ARG A 256 8.68 -10.46 -1.99
N PRO A 257 9.39 -9.89 -2.97
CA PRO A 257 10.71 -10.39 -3.36
C PRO A 257 11.75 -10.27 -2.24
N ASN A 258 12.77 -11.14 -2.26
CA ASN A 258 13.86 -11.13 -1.26
C ASN A 258 14.76 -9.88 -1.34
N LYS A 259 14.79 -9.21 -2.50
CA LYS A 259 15.48 -7.92 -2.70
C LYS A 259 14.43 -6.84 -2.94
N ALA A 260 14.69 -5.63 -2.46
CA ALA A 260 13.84 -4.49 -2.76
C ALA A 260 13.71 -4.30 -4.29
N THR A 261 12.52 -3.96 -4.74
CA THR A 261 12.25 -3.63 -6.15
C THR A 261 11.66 -2.24 -6.23
N TYR A 262 11.94 -1.54 -7.34
CA TYR A 262 11.48 -0.17 -7.57
C TYR A 262 10.54 -0.05 -8.77
N ASN A 263 10.02 -1.18 -9.27
CA ASN A 263 9.06 -1.20 -10.37
C ASN A 263 7.74 -0.59 -9.90
N GLY A 264 7.35 0.51 -10.51
CA GLY A 264 6.15 1.25 -10.12
C GLY A 264 5.12 1.39 -11.22
N ASP A 265 3.90 1.68 -10.81
CA ASP A 265 2.87 2.27 -11.66
C ASP A 265 2.01 3.21 -10.82
N GLU A 266 1.13 3.95 -11.47
CA GLU A 266 0.31 4.99 -10.84
C GLU A 266 -1.17 4.78 -11.13
N GLU A 267 -2.00 4.97 -10.10
CA GLU A 267 -3.45 5.07 -10.22
C GLU A 267 -3.91 6.45 -9.76
N TYR A 268 -4.71 7.12 -10.58
CA TYR A 268 -5.14 8.49 -10.31
C TYR A 268 -6.32 8.52 -9.34
N ILE A 269 -6.37 9.61 -8.57
CA ILE A 269 -7.50 9.92 -7.70
C ILE A 269 -7.82 11.41 -7.79
N THR A 270 -9.11 11.73 -7.78
CA THR A 270 -9.58 13.11 -7.73
C THR A 270 -10.65 13.22 -6.67
N ILE A 271 -10.45 14.15 -5.73
CA ILE A 271 -11.46 14.55 -4.76
C ILE A 271 -12.27 15.68 -5.41
N PRO A 272 -13.58 15.51 -5.64
CA PRO A 272 -14.39 16.50 -6.33
C PRO A 272 -14.56 17.77 -5.48
N LYS A 273 -14.76 18.91 -6.15
CA LYS A 273 -14.88 20.24 -5.55
C LYS A 273 -15.77 20.30 -4.31
N GLY A 274 -17.00 19.80 -4.44
CA GLY A 274 -17.97 19.84 -3.34
C GLY A 274 -17.55 19.05 -2.10
N LEU A 275 -16.71 18.02 -2.26
CA LEU A 275 -16.13 17.28 -1.13
C LEU A 275 -14.93 18.03 -0.54
N VAL A 276 -14.06 18.63 -1.37
CA VAL A 276 -12.90 19.42 -0.93
C VAL A 276 -13.31 20.60 -0.04
N GLU A 277 -14.34 21.34 -0.42
CA GLU A 277 -14.84 22.48 0.37
C GLU A 277 -15.33 22.06 1.76
N LYS A 278 -16.04 20.93 1.84
CA LYS A 278 -16.47 20.34 3.12
C LYS A 278 -15.28 19.86 3.94
N LEU A 279 -14.29 19.21 3.33
CA LEU A 279 -13.06 18.76 4.00
C LEU A 279 -12.27 19.95 4.55
N ARG A 280 -12.11 21.03 3.78
CA ARG A 280 -11.49 22.28 4.25
C ARG A 280 -12.23 22.84 5.46
N THR A 281 -13.55 22.94 5.38
CA THR A 281 -14.41 23.44 6.45
C THR A 281 -14.24 22.61 7.73
N LEU A 282 -14.34 21.28 7.63
CA LEU A 282 -14.15 20.39 8.77
C LEU A 282 -12.75 20.52 9.36
N SER A 283 -11.70 20.55 8.52
CA SER A 283 -10.33 20.70 9.01
C SER A 283 -10.13 22.01 9.78
N GLN A 284 -10.75 23.11 9.36
CA GLN A 284 -10.69 24.40 10.05
C GLN A 284 -11.47 24.38 11.36
N GLN A 285 -12.65 23.78 11.39
CA GLN A 285 -13.46 23.63 12.61
C GLN A 285 -12.73 22.85 13.71
N GLU A 286 -11.93 21.84 13.32
CA GLU A 286 -11.10 21.05 14.24
C GLU A 286 -9.75 21.70 14.57
N GLY A 287 -9.51 22.91 14.06
CA GLY A 287 -8.26 23.66 14.20
C GLY A 287 -7.05 22.94 13.58
N GLY A 288 -7.28 22.08 12.59
CA GLY A 288 -6.28 21.34 11.84
C GLY A 288 -6.05 21.91 10.45
N THR A 289 -5.37 21.14 9.60
CA THR A 289 -5.16 21.46 8.18
C THR A 289 -5.77 20.38 7.30
N LEU A 290 -6.00 20.70 6.02
CA LEU A 290 -6.45 19.71 5.04
C LEU A 290 -5.49 18.51 4.98
N TYR A 291 -4.17 18.76 5.07
CA TYR A 291 -3.15 17.70 5.17
C TYR A 291 -3.42 16.73 6.33
N MET A 292 -3.63 17.25 7.55
CA MET A 292 -3.86 16.41 8.74
C MET A 292 -5.13 15.58 8.60
N LEU A 293 -6.18 16.15 8.00
CA LEU A 293 -7.44 15.46 7.75
C LEU A 293 -7.27 14.31 6.74
N LEU A 294 -6.66 14.60 5.59
CA LEU A 294 -6.40 13.58 4.56
C LEU A 294 -5.46 12.48 5.09
N LEU A 295 -4.43 12.83 5.87
CA LEU A 295 -3.57 11.86 6.54
C LEU A 295 -4.34 10.99 7.55
N ALA A 296 -5.27 11.57 8.32
CA ALA A 296 -6.12 10.79 9.23
C ALA A 296 -6.99 9.79 8.47
N ALA A 297 -7.62 10.22 7.36
CA ALA A 297 -8.35 9.31 6.47
C ALA A 297 -7.44 8.23 5.88
N TYR A 298 -6.19 8.57 5.56
CA TYR A 298 -5.22 7.61 5.02
C TYR A 298 -4.81 6.57 6.07
N ASN A 299 -4.59 6.98 7.33
CA ASN A 299 -4.36 6.06 8.44
C ASN A 299 -5.55 5.11 8.66
N ILE A 300 -6.80 5.58 8.49
CA ILE A 300 -7.98 4.69 8.54
C ILE A 300 -7.95 3.67 7.43
N LEU A 301 -7.64 4.09 6.20
CA LEU A 301 -7.53 3.18 5.05
C LEU A 301 -6.49 2.09 5.34
N LEU A 302 -5.30 2.48 5.78
CA LEU A 302 -4.21 1.56 6.12
C LEU A 302 -4.62 0.59 7.25
N TYR A 303 -5.24 1.08 8.31
CA TYR A 303 -5.76 0.26 9.40
C TYR A 303 -6.81 -0.74 8.91
N LYS A 304 -7.75 -0.31 8.06
CA LYS A 304 -8.83 -1.18 7.59
C LYS A 304 -8.31 -2.35 6.74
N TYR A 305 -7.24 -2.13 5.97
CA TYR A 305 -6.60 -3.13 5.12
C TYR A 305 -5.63 -4.04 5.87
N SER A 306 -4.80 -3.48 6.75
CA SER A 306 -3.76 -4.24 7.48
C SER A 306 -4.25 -4.84 8.81
N LYS A 307 -5.32 -4.29 9.39
CA LYS A 307 -5.76 -4.51 10.78
C LYS A 307 -4.71 -4.12 11.84
N GLN A 308 -3.68 -3.37 11.45
CA GLN A 308 -2.63 -2.90 12.36
C GLN A 308 -3.06 -1.58 12.99
N GLU A 309 -3.09 -1.54 14.33
CA GLU A 309 -3.43 -0.33 15.09
C GLU A 309 -2.26 0.64 15.20
N ASP A 310 -1.02 0.21 14.98
CA ASP A 310 0.17 1.06 15.02
C ASP A 310 0.70 1.25 13.60
N ILE A 311 0.66 2.48 13.09
CA ILE A 311 0.97 2.81 11.70
C ILE A 311 2.00 3.91 11.67
N ILE A 312 3.05 3.71 10.87
CA ILE A 312 4.06 4.74 10.58
C ILE A 312 3.93 5.13 9.11
N VAL A 313 3.66 6.42 8.85
CA VAL A 313 3.60 7.01 7.51
C VAL A 313 4.76 7.99 7.34
N GLY A 314 5.54 7.83 6.28
CA GLY A 314 6.54 8.82 5.91
C GLY A 314 5.89 10.07 5.31
N THR A 315 6.41 11.25 5.63
CA THR A 315 6.00 12.50 4.97
C THR A 315 7.21 13.34 4.59
N PRO A 316 7.35 13.74 3.31
CA PRO A 316 8.40 14.66 2.90
C PRO A 316 8.05 16.08 3.36
N ILE A 317 9.06 16.81 3.82
CA ILE A 317 8.98 18.24 4.13
C ILE A 317 10.04 19.00 3.33
N ALA A 318 9.71 20.22 2.88
CA ALA A 318 10.65 21.05 2.11
C ALA A 318 11.89 21.46 2.90
N ASN A 319 11.79 21.55 4.24
CA ASN A 319 12.88 21.89 5.15
C ASN A 319 13.60 23.22 4.82
N ARG A 320 12.86 24.20 4.27
CA ARG A 320 13.35 25.54 3.92
C ARG A 320 12.90 26.56 4.97
N ASN A 321 13.36 26.38 6.19
CA ASN A 321 12.94 27.18 7.35
C ASN A 321 13.73 28.49 7.52
N HIS A 322 14.68 28.77 6.61
CA HIS A 322 15.55 29.95 6.60
C HIS A 322 15.35 30.74 5.31
N LEU A 323 15.23 32.07 5.41
CA LEU A 323 14.98 32.96 4.25
C LEU A 323 16.15 32.92 3.26
N GLU A 324 17.36 32.68 3.77
CA GLU A 324 18.60 32.64 3.00
C GLU A 324 18.68 31.45 2.03
N ILE A 325 17.94 30.36 2.31
CA ILE A 325 17.93 29.14 1.48
C ILE A 325 16.68 28.98 0.63
N GLU A 326 15.64 29.78 0.89
CA GLU A 326 14.40 29.78 0.10
C GLU A 326 14.63 29.96 -1.41
N PRO A 327 15.52 30.85 -1.89
CA PRO A 327 15.76 31.04 -3.33
C PRO A 327 16.77 30.05 -3.93
N LEU A 328 17.35 29.14 -3.14
CA LEU A 328 18.41 28.26 -3.63
C LEU A 328 17.87 27.00 -4.32
N ILE A 329 18.50 26.60 -5.40
CA ILE A 329 18.37 25.24 -5.92
C ILE A 329 19.21 24.31 -5.05
N GLY A 330 18.70 23.11 -4.79
CA GLY A 330 19.42 22.07 -4.05
C GLY A 330 18.48 21.06 -3.40
N PHE A 331 19.04 20.01 -2.80
CA PHE A 331 18.25 18.96 -2.15
C PHE A 331 18.04 19.27 -0.66
N PHE A 332 16.92 19.90 -0.30
CA PHE A 332 16.64 20.28 1.10
C PHE A 332 15.69 19.31 1.80
N VAL A 333 14.94 18.52 1.03
CA VAL A 333 13.88 17.63 1.54
C VAL A 333 14.37 16.76 2.71
N ASN A 334 13.65 16.84 3.83
CA ASN A 334 13.76 15.89 4.92
C ASN A 334 12.50 15.02 4.96
N THR A 335 12.57 13.82 5.52
CA THR A 335 11.42 12.93 5.67
C THR A 335 11.12 12.68 7.14
N LEU A 336 9.87 12.86 7.55
CA LEU A 336 9.44 12.63 8.92
C LEU A 336 8.65 11.32 9.00
N ALA A 337 8.89 10.53 10.05
CA ALA A 337 8.17 9.28 10.32
C ALA A 337 7.00 9.55 11.29
N LEU A 338 5.79 9.68 10.76
CA LEU A 338 4.60 9.97 11.55
C LEU A 338 3.97 8.66 12.06
N ARG A 339 4.23 8.34 13.32
CA ARG A 339 3.61 7.19 14.00
C ARG A 339 2.28 7.59 14.63
N THR A 340 1.22 6.85 14.33
CA THR A 340 -0.15 7.10 14.83
C THR A 340 -0.77 5.79 15.32
N ARG A 341 -1.52 5.83 16.43
CA ARG A 341 -2.19 4.65 17.02
C ARG A 341 -3.68 4.66 16.74
N VAL A 342 -4.09 3.92 15.72
CA VAL A 342 -5.49 3.73 15.30
C VAL A 342 -6.18 2.64 16.14
N ARG A 343 -6.81 3.04 17.25
CA ARG A 343 -7.74 2.24 18.06
C ARG A 343 -9.12 2.10 17.40
N LYS A 344 -9.67 0.89 17.42
CA LYS A 344 -10.95 0.53 16.74
C LYS A 344 -12.20 1.27 17.22
N ASP A 345 -12.22 1.70 18.48
CA ASP A 345 -13.36 2.24 19.20
C ASP A 345 -13.46 3.78 19.17
N MET A 346 -12.37 4.45 18.77
CA MET A 346 -12.35 5.90 18.63
C MET A 346 -13.23 6.38 17.49
N CYS A 347 -13.63 7.65 17.52
CA CYS A 347 -14.28 8.31 16.40
C CYS A 347 -13.26 9.03 15.49
N PHE A 348 -13.71 9.42 14.29
CA PHE A 348 -12.85 10.13 13.34
C PHE A 348 -12.26 11.43 13.92
N ARG A 349 -13.06 12.21 14.65
CA ARG A 349 -12.61 13.45 15.29
C ARG A 349 -11.46 13.21 16.29
N GLU A 350 -11.54 12.14 17.09
CA GLU A 350 -10.46 11.77 18.01
C GLU A 350 -9.17 11.41 17.27
N LEU A 351 -9.27 10.63 16.18
CA LEU A 351 -8.13 10.31 15.33
C LEU A 351 -7.50 11.58 14.72
N LEU A 352 -8.34 12.50 14.23
CA LEU A 352 -7.87 13.74 13.64
C LEU A 352 -7.08 14.60 14.64
N GLN A 353 -7.53 14.66 15.91
CA GLN A 353 -6.78 15.35 16.96
C GLN A 353 -5.46 14.63 17.27
N GLU A 354 -5.43 13.29 17.30
CA GLU A 354 -4.19 12.52 17.50
C GLU A 354 -3.17 12.76 16.36
N VAL A 355 -3.64 12.74 15.11
CA VAL A 355 -2.82 13.04 13.92
C VAL A 355 -2.32 14.47 13.94
N LYS A 356 -3.17 15.44 14.33
CA LYS A 356 -2.77 16.84 14.50
C LYS A 356 -1.63 16.99 15.51
N GLN A 357 -1.75 16.38 16.69
CA GLN A 357 -0.68 16.44 17.71
C GLN A 357 0.61 15.78 17.21
N THR A 358 0.50 14.63 16.54
CA THR A 358 1.64 13.93 15.93
C THR A 358 2.36 14.82 14.91
N CYS A 359 1.62 15.45 13.99
CA CYS A 359 2.16 16.36 12.99
C CYS A 359 2.81 17.60 13.62
N LEU A 360 2.16 18.26 14.59
CA LEU A 360 2.73 19.44 15.24
C LEU A 360 4.01 19.11 16.03
N GLY A 361 4.05 17.96 16.71
CA GLY A 361 5.24 17.47 17.37
C GLY A 361 6.36 17.22 16.37
N ALA A 362 6.08 16.50 15.28
CA ALA A 362 7.04 16.21 14.22
C ALA A 362 7.60 17.50 13.58
N TYR A 363 6.74 18.46 13.23
CA TYR A 363 7.17 19.73 12.65
C TYR A 363 7.98 20.61 13.62
N SER A 364 7.73 20.51 14.93
CA SER A 364 8.54 21.24 15.92
C SER A 364 9.94 20.64 16.09
N ASN A 365 10.15 19.40 15.62
CA ASN A 365 11.39 18.64 15.74
C ASN A 365 11.94 18.21 14.37
N GLN A 366 11.58 18.95 13.32
CA GLN A 366 11.83 18.56 11.93
C GLN A 366 13.28 18.75 11.45
N ASP A 367 14.11 19.41 12.27
CA ASP A 367 15.47 19.81 11.88
C ASP A 367 16.44 18.61 11.97
N ILE A 368 16.05 17.52 12.65
CA ILE A 368 16.84 16.29 12.73
C ILE A 368 16.72 15.52 11.40
N PRO A 369 17.83 15.24 10.70
CA PRO A 369 17.79 14.43 9.48
C PRO A 369 17.26 13.03 9.75
N PHE A 370 16.44 12.51 8.83
CA PHE A 370 15.88 11.16 8.90
C PHE A 370 16.95 10.09 9.15
N GLU A 371 18.12 10.24 8.53
CA GLU A 371 19.23 9.31 8.60
C GLU A 371 19.81 9.21 10.01
N ASN A 372 19.90 10.34 10.72
CA ASN A 372 20.32 10.38 12.12
C ASN A 372 19.28 9.68 13.02
N ILE A 373 17.99 9.84 12.73
CA ILE A 373 16.92 9.13 13.45
C ILE A 373 17.08 7.63 13.26
N VAL A 374 17.27 7.17 12.02
CA VAL A 374 17.45 5.76 11.70
C VAL A 374 18.68 5.16 12.38
N ALA A 375 19.84 5.84 12.30
CA ALA A 375 21.09 5.37 12.89
C ALA A 375 21.01 5.19 14.41
N GLU A 376 20.21 6.01 15.09
CA GLU A 376 20.06 6.00 16.55
C GLU A 376 18.99 5.03 17.06
N ILE A 377 18.02 4.64 16.21
CA ILE A 377 16.81 3.91 16.63
C ILE A 377 16.74 2.50 16.06
N VAL A 378 17.33 2.25 14.88
CA VAL A 378 17.20 0.97 14.17
C VAL A 378 18.54 0.23 14.20
N PRO A 379 18.73 -0.75 15.11
CA PRO A 379 20.00 -1.47 15.25
C PRO A 379 20.31 -2.42 14.09
N GLU A 380 19.29 -3.02 13.45
CA GLU A 380 19.46 -3.93 12.31
C GLU A 380 18.63 -3.48 11.10
N ARG A 381 19.27 -3.32 9.94
CA ARG A 381 18.60 -2.95 8.69
C ARG A 381 18.12 -4.20 7.96
N GLN A 382 16.81 -4.29 7.69
CA GLN A 382 16.27 -5.30 6.78
C GLN A 382 16.60 -4.92 5.33
N SER A 383 17.02 -5.89 4.51
CA SER A 383 17.50 -5.66 3.13
C SER A 383 16.39 -5.59 2.06
N ASN A 384 15.14 -5.90 2.42
CA ASN A 384 14.04 -6.11 1.47
C ASN A 384 12.90 -5.07 1.56
N SER A 385 13.03 -4.04 2.42
CA SER A 385 12.03 -2.99 2.59
C SER A 385 12.63 -1.67 3.06
N SER A 386 11.87 -0.58 2.96
CA SER A 386 12.25 0.72 3.48
C SER A 386 12.26 0.75 5.00
N VAL A 387 13.20 1.51 5.55
CA VAL A 387 13.42 1.62 7.00
C VAL A 387 12.33 2.49 7.63
N LEU A 388 11.78 2.05 8.78
CA LEU A 388 10.71 2.68 9.59
C LEU A 388 9.28 2.71 8.99
N PHE A 389 9.11 2.89 7.69
CA PHE A 389 7.79 2.91 7.06
C PHE A 389 7.82 2.41 5.63
N GLN A 390 6.74 1.76 5.19
CA GLN A 390 6.59 1.22 3.84
C GLN A 390 5.63 2.05 2.97
N THR A 391 5.09 3.12 3.54
CA THR A 391 4.16 4.03 2.86
C THR A 391 4.49 5.50 3.12
N VAL A 392 4.17 6.33 2.14
CA VAL A 392 4.33 7.79 2.19
C VAL A 392 3.02 8.49 1.87
N PHE A 393 2.76 9.59 2.57
CA PHE A 393 1.68 10.52 2.26
C PHE A 393 2.25 11.92 2.06
N ALA A 394 1.90 12.56 0.94
CA ALA A 394 2.32 13.92 0.62
C ALA A 394 1.12 14.75 0.14
N LEU A 395 1.07 16.03 0.57
CA LEU A 395 0.17 17.03 0.00
C LEU A 395 1.01 18.25 -0.35
N GLU A 396 0.98 18.62 -1.63
CA GLU A 396 1.60 19.85 -2.12
C GLU A 396 0.51 20.82 -2.58
N LYS A 397 0.78 22.12 -2.51
CA LYS A 397 -0.08 23.11 -3.18
C LYS A 397 0.38 23.24 -4.63
N GLN A 398 -0.57 23.34 -5.55
CA GLN A 398 -0.22 23.62 -6.93
C GLN A 398 0.46 25.00 -7.03
N THR A 399 1.72 24.99 -7.43
CA THR A 399 2.54 26.20 -7.64
C THR A 399 2.91 26.40 -9.11
N GLN A 400 2.71 25.39 -9.95
CA GLN A 400 3.09 25.38 -11.36
C GLN A 400 1.87 25.68 -12.23
N ASN A 401 1.72 26.97 -12.56
CA ASN A 401 0.77 27.47 -13.56
C ASN A 401 1.40 27.44 -14.96
N ILE A 402 0.59 27.80 -15.97
CA ILE A 402 1.10 28.18 -17.29
C ILE A 402 2.13 29.29 -17.09
N ILE A 403 3.37 29.05 -17.52
CA ILE A 403 4.42 30.07 -17.52
C ILE A 403 4.40 30.73 -18.88
N GLU A 404 4.20 32.04 -18.90
CA GLU A 404 4.31 32.85 -20.11
C GLU A 404 5.74 33.36 -20.27
N MET A 405 6.38 33.02 -21.39
CA MET A 405 7.71 33.49 -21.79
C MET A 405 7.58 34.25 -23.11
N SER A 406 7.35 35.57 -23.08
CA SER A 406 7.32 36.47 -24.25
C SER A 406 6.74 35.85 -25.53
N GLY A 407 5.46 35.46 -25.51
CA GLY A 407 4.79 34.85 -26.67
C GLY A 407 4.82 33.31 -26.71
N VAL A 408 5.43 32.67 -25.71
CA VAL A 408 5.47 31.21 -25.54
C VAL A 408 4.68 30.81 -24.29
N LYS A 409 3.82 29.81 -24.41
CA LYS A 409 3.12 29.18 -23.30
C LYS A 409 3.83 27.89 -22.90
N VAL A 410 4.23 27.78 -21.65
CA VAL A 410 4.83 26.55 -21.10
C VAL A 410 3.88 25.95 -20.08
N ARG A 411 3.59 24.67 -20.21
CA ARG A 411 2.76 23.92 -19.27
C ARG A 411 3.43 22.59 -18.89
N PRO A 412 3.33 22.16 -17.62
CA PRO A 412 3.76 20.82 -17.23
C PRO A 412 2.91 19.76 -17.92
N GLU A 413 3.56 18.69 -18.38
CA GLU A 413 2.92 17.53 -19.01
C GLU A 413 3.21 16.28 -18.17
N LYS A 414 2.27 15.35 -18.11
CA LYS A 414 2.39 14.16 -17.25
C LYS A 414 3.43 13.19 -17.82
N LEU A 415 4.28 12.65 -16.96
CA LEU A 415 5.27 11.64 -17.32
C LEU A 415 5.29 10.52 -16.27
N ASN A 416 4.78 9.34 -16.65
CA ASN A 416 4.91 8.14 -15.83
C ASN A 416 6.24 7.43 -16.18
N ILE A 417 7.15 7.36 -15.21
CA ILE A 417 8.45 6.67 -15.35
C ILE A 417 8.44 5.23 -14.83
N ASN A 418 7.30 4.73 -14.34
CA ASN A 418 7.14 3.38 -13.81
C ASN A 418 8.11 3.05 -12.66
N VAL A 419 8.31 4.00 -11.74
CA VAL A 419 9.16 3.82 -10.55
C VAL A 419 8.32 4.00 -9.29
N ALA A 420 8.53 3.13 -8.30
CA ALA A 420 7.95 3.24 -6.97
C ALA A 420 9.02 3.02 -5.90
N LYS A 421 9.23 4.03 -5.04
CA LYS A 421 10.27 4.00 -3.99
C LYS A 421 9.83 3.30 -2.70
N PHE A 422 8.53 3.16 -2.53
CA PHE A 422 7.86 2.56 -1.38
C PHE A 422 6.80 1.58 -1.88
N ASP A 423 6.22 0.79 -0.99
CA ASP A 423 5.18 -0.17 -1.38
C ASP A 423 3.94 0.56 -1.94
N LEU A 424 3.57 1.66 -1.28
CA LEU A 424 2.48 2.54 -1.65
C LEU A 424 2.84 3.98 -1.29
N THR A 425 2.52 4.94 -2.15
CA THR A 425 2.66 6.37 -1.88
C THR A 425 1.42 7.08 -2.38
N LEU A 426 0.80 7.87 -1.51
CA LEU A 426 -0.31 8.75 -1.88
C LEU A 426 0.20 10.19 -1.94
N SER A 427 0.36 10.68 -3.17
CA SER A 427 0.77 12.06 -3.44
C SER A 427 -0.42 12.85 -3.94
N MET A 428 -0.77 13.91 -3.22
CA MET A 428 -1.91 14.77 -3.50
C MET A 428 -1.45 16.19 -3.83
N ILE A 429 -2.18 16.86 -4.71
CA ILE A 429 -1.97 18.25 -5.12
C ILE A 429 -3.26 19.01 -4.80
N GLU A 430 -3.15 19.99 -3.91
CA GLU A 430 -4.21 20.95 -3.62
C GLU A 430 -4.23 22.05 -4.69
N GLU A 431 -5.32 22.08 -5.44
CA GLU A 431 -5.66 23.11 -6.42
C GLU A 431 -6.71 24.07 -5.82
N GLU A 432 -7.09 25.13 -6.54
CA GLU A 432 -8.10 26.08 -6.02
C GLU A 432 -9.44 25.39 -5.73
N ASP A 433 -9.92 24.59 -6.67
CA ASP A 433 -11.27 24.02 -6.67
C ASP A 433 -11.32 22.50 -6.52
N LYS A 434 -10.18 21.80 -6.51
CA LYS A 434 -10.13 20.35 -6.34
C LYS A 434 -8.84 19.90 -5.66
N VAL A 435 -8.79 18.64 -5.27
CA VAL A 435 -7.55 17.98 -4.86
C VAL A 435 -7.39 16.77 -5.76
N SER A 436 -6.34 16.78 -6.57
CA SER A 436 -5.98 15.65 -7.43
C SER A 436 -4.81 14.89 -6.82
N GLY A 437 -4.56 13.67 -7.24
CA GLY A 437 -3.45 12.90 -6.71
C GLY A 437 -3.22 11.58 -7.43
N THR A 438 -2.22 10.86 -6.95
CA THR A 438 -1.81 9.56 -7.46
C THR A 438 -1.47 8.62 -6.31
N PHE A 439 -1.92 7.38 -6.45
CA PHE A 439 -1.36 6.24 -5.75
C PHE A 439 -0.24 5.67 -6.60
N ASN A 440 1.01 5.94 -6.23
CA ASN A 440 2.18 5.28 -6.79
C ASN A 440 2.43 3.99 -6.00
N TYR A 441 2.54 2.85 -6.68
CA TYR A 441 2.59 1.54 -6.02
C TYR A 441 3.61 0.62 -6.66
N ASN A 442 4.19 -0.27 -5.85
CA ASN A 442 5.12 -1.28 -6.35
C ASN A 442 4.37 -2.41 -7.07
N THR A 443 4.60 -2.56 -8.38
CA THR A 443 3.95 -3.57 -9.23
C THR A 443 4.40 -4.99 -8.94
N SER A 444 5.48 -5.15 -8.17
CA SER A 444 5.92 -6.45 -7.65
C SER A 444 5.08 -6.92 -6.46
N LEU A 445 4.21 -6.06 -5.90
CA LEU A 445 3.38 -6.33 -4.73
C LEU A 445 1.88 -6.24 -5.02
N PHE A 446 1.48 -5.30 -5.88
CA PHE A 446 0.07 -5.01 -6.15
C PHE A 446 -0.26 -5.02 -7.64
N ARG A 447 -1.48 -5.49 -7.94
CA ARG A 447 -2.12 -5.30 -9.24
C ARG A 447 -2.78 -3.93 -9.30
N LYS A 448 -2.85 -3.36 -10.50
CA LYS A 448 -3.59 -2.12 -10.76
C LYS A 448 -5.03 -2.15 -10.25
N SER A 449 -5.74 -3.25 -10.47
CA SER A 449 -7.13 -3.41 -10.03
C SER A 449 -7.29 -3.36 -8.51
N THR A 450 -6.26 -3.76 -7.75
CA THR A 450 -6.24 -3.67 -6.29
C THR A 450 -6.09 -2.22 -5.83
N ILE A 451 -5.18 -1.46 -6.44
CA ILE A 451 -5.01 -0.04 -6.13
C ILE A 451 -6.23 0.78 -6.55
N GLN A 452 -6.88 0.43 -7.66
CA GLN A 452 -8.16 1.04 -8.06
C GLN A 452 -9.25 0.87 -6.99
N ARG A 453 -9.33 -0.31 -6.34
CA ARG A 453 -10.25 -0.52 -5.21
C ARG A 453 -9.83 0.31 -4.00
N ILE A 454 -8.55 0.32 -3.65
CA ILE A 454 -8.00 1.14 -2.54
C ILE A 454 -8.33 2.63 -2.74
N SER A 455 -8.16 3.15 -3.95
CA SER A 455 -8.48 4.54 -4.32
C SER A 455 -9.96 4.86 -4.10
N LYS A 456 -10.86 3.98 -4.56
CA LYS A 456 -12.32 4.14 -4.32
C LYS A 456 -12.69 4.06 -2.84
N HIS A 457 -12.05 3.18 -2.08
CA HIS A 457 -12.30 3.05 -0.65
C HIS A 457 -11.82 4.30 0.12
N TYR A 458 -10.71 4.90 -0.30
CA TYR A 458 -10.25 6.16 0.29
C TYR A 458 -11.26 7.29 0.09
N LEU A 459 -11.83 7.42 -1.11
CA LEU A 459 -12.93 8.38 -1.35
C LEU A 459 -14.15 8.08 -0.48
N SER A 460 -14.55 6.82 -0.35
CA SER A 460 -15.68 6.42 0.49
C SER A 460 -15.47 6.75 1.98
N ILE A 461 -14.23 6.63 2.48
CA ILE A 461 -13.88 7.07 3.84
C ILE A 461 -14.07 8.58 3.96
N LEU A 462 -13.55 9.37 3.01
CA LEU A 462 -13.67 10.84 3.03
C LEU A 462 -15.13 11.31 3.01
N GLU A 463 -16.00 10.64 2.26
CA GLU A 463 -17.44 10.92 2.23
C GLU A 463 -18.08 10.66 3.60
N GLN A 464 -17.85 9.47 4.18
CA GLN A 464 -18.45 9.07 5.46
C GLN A 464 -18.02 9.97 6.64
N VAL A 465 -16.74 10.36 6.70
CA VAL A 465 -16.24 11.21 7.79
C VAL A 465 -16.76 12.65 7.70
N ILE A 466 -17.17 13.07 6.51
CA ILE A 466 -17.83 14.37 6.29
C ILE A 466 -19.31 14.31 6.63
N GLU A 467 -19.99 13.21 6.32
CA GLU A 467 -21.38 12.99 6.71
C GLU A 467 -21.54 12.89 8.23
N ASN A 468 -20.62 12.20 8.91
CA ASN A 468 -20.62 12.08 10.37
C ASN A 468 -19.20 12.06 10.94
N PRO A 469 -18.64 13.21 11.35
CA PRO A 469 -17.31 13.28 11.96
C PRO A 469 -17.16 12.53 13.30
N ASN A 470 -18.27 12.16 13.95
CA ASN A 470 -18.27 11.37 15.19
C ASN A 470 -18.47 9.86 14.93
N ILE A 471 -18.46 9.41 13.67
CA ILE A 471 -18.55 7.99 13.34
C ILE A 471 -17.38 7.22 13.97
N LYS A 472 -17.68 6.07 14.58
CA LYS A 472 -16.65 5.19 15.13
C LYS A 472 -15.88 4.51 14.01
N LEU A 473 -14.57 4.31 14.19
CA LEU A 473 -13.74 3.72 13.14
C LEU A 473 -14.19 2.30 12.77
N ASN A 474 -14.71 1.51 13.71
CA ASN A 474 -15.26 0.19 13.42
C ASN A 474 -16.56 0.21 12.59
N GLN A 475 -17.32 1.30 12.60
CA GLN A 475 -18.56 1.47 11.83
C GLN A 475 -18.32 1.94 10.39
N LEU A 476 -17.15 2.50 10.09
CA LEU A 476 -16.79 2.89 8.72
C LEU A 476 -16.78 1.67 7.78
N SER A 477 -17.54 1.74 6.70
CA SER A 477 -17.51 0.74 5.63
C SER A 477 -16.48 1.12 4.58
N LEU A 478 -15.64 0.19 4.13
CA LEU A 478 -14.85 0.40 2.91
C LEU A 478 -15.70 0.20 1.65
N ILE A 479 -16.64 -0.74 1.73
CA ILE A 479 -17.45 -1.18 0.60
C ILE A 479 -18.47 -0.09 0.28
N ASN A 480 -18.35 0.47 -0.92
CA ASN A 480 -19.30 1.44 -1.43
C ASN A 480 -20.55 0.73 -2.01
N LYS A 481 -21.60 1.50 -2.32
CA LYS A 481 -22.88 0.94 -2.83
C LYS A 481 -22.70 0.14 -4.12
N GLU A 482 -21.82 0.58 -5.02
CA GLU A 482 -21.56 -0.12 -6.29
C GLU A 482 -20.91 -1.49 -6.05
N GLU A 483 -19.88 -1.54 -5.20
CA GLU A 483 -19.18 -2.78 -4.86
C GLU A 483 -20.09 -3.74 -4.10
N LEU A 484 -20.91 -3.23 -3.16
CA LEU A 484 -21.91 -4.04 -2.46
C LEU A 484 -22.87 -4.69 -3.45
N ASN A 485 -23.38 -3.94 -4.43
CA ASN A 485 -24.26 -4.47 -5.47
C ASN A 485 -23.56 -5.54 -6.33
N GLN A 486 -22.27 -5.38 -6.63
CA GLN A 486 -21.50 -6.39 -7.36
C GLN A 486 -21.33 -7.68 -6.53
N ILE A 487 -21.04 -7.57 -5.23
CA ILE A 487 -20.92 -8.70 -4.31
C ILE A 487 -22.25 -9.45 -4.21
N ILE A 488 -23.35 -8.71 -4.03
CA ILE A 488 -24.70 -9.27 -3.94
C ILE A 488 -25.08 -10.01 -5.24
N LYS A 489 -24.81 -9.42 -6.42
CA LYS A 489 -25.10 -10.06 -7.71
C LYS A 489 -24.32 -11.36 -7.92
N ARG A 490 -23.05 -11.43 -7.49
CA ARG A 490 -22.25 -12.67 -7.60
C ARG A 490 -22.82 -13.81 -6.77
N LYS A 491 -23.38 -13.52 -5.58
CA LYS A 491 -23.98 -14.54 -4.70
C LYS A 491 -25.28 -15.15 -5.24
N HIS A 492 -26.08 -14.38 -5.98
CA HIS A 492 -27.40 -14.83 -6.44
C HIS A 492 -27.38 -15.79 -7.65
N ASN A 493 -26.21 -16.09 -8.23
CA ASN A 493 -26.11 -17.02 -9.37
C ASN A 493 -25.97 -18.50 -8.97
N VAL A 494 -26.01 -18.83 -7.67
CA VAL A 494 -25.76 -20.18 -7.18
C VAL A 494 -26.98 -20.67 -6.38
N ILE A 495 -27.80 -21.51 -7.03
CA ILE A 495 -28.77 -22.44 -6.40
C ILE A 495 -29.99 -21.78 -5.73
N ASN A 496 -30.92 -21.23 -6.51
CA ASN A 496 -32.27 -20.91 -5.99
C ASN A 496 -33.38 -21.88 -6.44
N ASN A 497 -33.07 -22.88 -7.28
CA ASN A 497 -34.09 -23.74 -7.92
C ASN A 497 -33.87 -25.25 -7.77
N LEU A 498 -33.06 -25.73 -6.81
CA LEU A 498 -33.04 -27.16 -6.50
C LEU A 498 -34.20 -27.46 -5.53
N GLN A 499 -35.34 -27.89 -6.06
CA GLN A 499 -36.35 -28.59 -5.27
C GLN A 499 -35.80 -30.00 -4.97
N ILE A 500 -35.38 -30.22 -3.73
CA ILE A 500 -34.90 -31.52 -3.26
C ILE A 500 -36.10 -32.24 -2.67
N ASP A 501 -36.81 -32.97 -3.52
CA ASP A 501 -38.02 -33.72 -3.14
C ASP A 501 -37.76 -35.23 -3.05
N THR A 502 -36.50 -35.67 -3.20
CA THR A 502 -36.09 -37.07 -3.20
C THR A 502 -34.90 -37.31 -2.28
N THR A 503 -34.86 -38.50 -1.69
CA THR A 503 -33.80 -38.93 -0.77
C THR A 503 -32.66 -39.64 -1.51
N LEU A 504 -31.48 -39.72 -0.88
CA LEU A 504 -30.33 -40.43 -1.46
C LEU A 504 -30.62 -41.94 -1.71
N PRO A 505 -31.31 -42.68 -0.80
CA PRO A 505 -31.76 -44.04 -1.09
C PRO A 505 -32.65 -44.14 -2.33
N GLU A 506 -33.62 -43.24 -2.50
CA GLU A 506 -34.53 -43.25 -3.65
C GLU A 506 -33.77 -42.98 -4.97
N LEU A 507 -32.88 -41.99 -4.98
CA LEU A 507 -32.03 -41.71 -6.14
C LEU A 507 -31.14 -42.90 -6.51
N PHE A 508 -30.62 -43.61 -5.51
CA PHE A 508 -29.86 -44.82 -5.73
C PHE A 508 -30.73 -45.96 -6.30
N GLU A 509 -31.91 -46.20 -5.74
CA GLU A 509 -32.86 -47.21 -6.23
C GLU A 509 -33.35 -46.93 -7.65
N GLU A 510 -33.59 -45.66 -7.99
CA GLU A 510 -33.88 -45.26 -9.38
C GLU A 510 -32.73 -45.60 -10.34
N GLN A 511 -31.47 -45.41 -9.90
CA GLN A 511 -30.31 -45.76 -10.70
C GLN A 511 -30.16 -47.28 -10.85
N VAL A 512 -30.43 -48.05 -9.78
CA VAL A 512 -30.44 -49.52 -9.80
C VAL A 512 -31.42 -50.05 -10.84
N LYS A 513 -32.62 -49.45 -10.92
CA LYS A 513 -33.64 -49.81 -11.93
C LYS A 513 -33.18 -49.53 -13.37
N LYS A 514 -32.36 -48.49 -13.59
CA LYS A 514 -31.88 -48.09 -14.92
C LYS A 514 -30.74 -48.98 -15.43
N VAL A 515 -29.79 -49.34 -14.57
CA VAL A 515 -28.55 -50.05 -14.96
C VAL A 515 -28.14 -51.16 -13.97
N PRO A 516 -29.00 -52.18 -13.75
CA PRO A 516 -28.82 -53.13 -12.65
C PRO A 516 -27.52 -53.94 -12.73
N ASN A 517 -27.07 -54.31 -13.93
CA ASN A 517 -25.91 -55.17 -14.15
C ASN A 517 -24.58 -54.40 -14.27
N ASN A 518 -24.59 -53.07 -14.18
CA ASN A 518 -23.35 -52.29 -14.21
C ASN A 518 -22.65 -52.37 -12.85
N ILE A 519 -21.33 -52.38 -12.86
CA ILE A 519 -20.52 -52.31 -11.63
C ILE A 519 -20.80 -50.97 -10.93
N ALA A 520 -21.25 -51.05 -9.67
CA ALA A 520 -21.49 -49.88 -8.81
C ALA A 520 -20.30 -49.58 -7.90
N VAL A 521 -19.67 -50.62 -7.35
CA VAL A 521 -18.53 -50.50 -6.42
C VAL A 521 -17.51 -51.59 -6.72
N GLN A 522 -16.22 -51.22 -6.69
CA GLN A 522 -15.10 -52.15 -6.84
C GLN A 522 -14.06 -51.89 -5.75
N TYR A 523 -13.55 -52.96 -5.15
CA TYR A 523 -12.46 -52.93 -4.17
C TYR A 523 -11.50 -54.10 -4.41
N GLY A 524 -10.28 -53.80 -4.87
CA GLY A 524 -9.36 -54.81 -5.37
C GLY A 524 -9.97 -55.57 -6.56
N ASP A 525 -9.91 -56.90 -6.50
CA ASP A 525 -10.46 -57.80 -7.52
C ASP A 525 -11.96 -58.08 -7.34
N ALA A 526 -12.56 -57.64 -6.23
CA ALA A 526 -13.98 -57.84 -5.94
C ALA A 526 -14.82 -56.64 -6.40
N SER A 527 -16.00 -56.91 -6.95
CA SER A 527 -16.95 -55.89 -7.40
C SER A 527 -18.39 -56.26 -7.09
N LEU A 528 -19.24 -55.25 -6.91
CA LEU A 528 -20.69 -55.40 -6.83
C LEU A 528 -21.35 -54.59 -7.95
N THR A 529 -22.30 -55.21 -8.63
CA THR A 529 -23.23 -54.51 -9.51
C THR A 529 -24.21 -53.64 -8.72
N TYR A 530 -24.91 -52.73 -9.39
CA TYR A 530 -25.97 -51.93 -8.76
C TYR A 530 -27.04 -52.82 -8.10
N ASP A 531 -27.48 -53.89 -8.77
CA ASP A 531 -28.47 -54.82 -8.23
C ASP A 531 -27.96 -55.59 -7.01
N GLU A 532 -26.72 -56.10 -7.05
CA GLU A 532 -26.12 -56.81 -5.91
C GLU A 532 -25.92 -55.89 -4.70
N LEU A 533 -25.45 -54.66 -4.92
CA LEU A 533 -25.31 -53.67 -3.85
C LEU A 533 -26.67 -53.30 -3.26
N ASN A 534 -27.71 -53.12 -4.09
CA ASN A 534 -29.05 -52.81 -3.62
C ASN A 534 -29.63 -53.95 -2.79
N LYS A 535 -29.51 -55.19 -3.25
CA LYS A 535 -29.99 -56.37 -2.50
C LYS A 535 -29.29 -56.52 -1.15
N LYS A 536 -27.96 -56.42 -1.12
CA LYS A 536 -27.16 -56.52 0.12
C LYS A 536 -27.46 -55.38 1.09
N SER A 537 -27.58 -54.15 0.59
CA SER A 537 -27.94 -52.99 1.43
C SER A 537 -29.39 -53.06 1.92
N ASN A 538 -30.34 -53.57 1.13
CA ASN A 538 -31.72 -53.82 1.56
C ASN A 538 -31.78 -54.88 2.67
N GLN A 539 -31.05 -55.98 2.53
CA GLN A 539 -30.94 -57.02 3.56
C GLN A 539 -30.45 -56.44 4.88
N LEU A 540 -29.37 -55.66 4.84
CA LEU A 540 -28.85 -54.96 6.01
C LEU A 540 -29.85 -53.95 6.57
N ALA A 541 -30.55 -53.20 5.72
CA ALA A 541 -31.55 -52.23 6.15
C ALA A 541 -32.74 -52.89 6.88
N HIS A 542 -33.28 -53.98 6.35
CA HIS A 542 -34.33 -54.76 7.03
C HIS A 542 -33.84 -55.34 8.36
N TYR A 543 -32.60 -55.82 8.40
CA TYR A 543 -31.99 -56.31 9.64
C TYR A 543 -31.90 -55.18 10.69
N LEU A 544 -31.33 -54.03 10.32
CA LEU A 544 -31.16 -52.86 11.19
C LEU A 544 -32.49 -52.31 11.69
N LYS A 545 -33.52 -52.28 10.83
CA LYS A 545 -34.87 -51.89 11.22
C LYS A 545 -35.45 -52.83 12.28
N GLY A 546 -35.23 -54.14 12.14
CA GLY A 546 -35.57 -55.12 13.17
C GLY A 546 -34.81 -54.92 14.50
N GLN A 547 -33.69 -54.20 14.48
CA GLN A 547 -32.92 -53.79 15.67
C GLN A 547 -33.30 -52.41 16.20
N GLY A 548 -34.33 -51.77 15.65
CA GLY A 548 -34.82 -50.46 16.11
C GLY A 548 -34.19 -49.26 15.41
N VAL A 549 -33.44 -49.45 14.31
CA VAL A 549 -32.99 -48.32 13.47
C VAL A 549 -34.17 -47.76 12.69
N GLY A 550 -34.31 -46.44 12.72
CA GLY A 550 -35.32 -45.67 12.00
C GLY A 550 -34.89 -44.21 11.86
N PRO A 551 -35.81 -43.31 11.45
CA PRO A 551 -35.53 -41.88 11.36
C PRO A 551 -34.87 -41.32 12.62
N GLU A 552 -33.84 -40.50 12.44
CA GLU A 552 -33.06 -39.84 13.50
C GLU A 552 -32.24 -40.78 14.41
N VAL A 553 -32.22 -42.09 14.14
CA VAL A 553 -31.36 -43.03 14.86
C VAL A 553 -29.96 -43.04 14.28
N MET A 554 -28.95 -42.77 15.11
CA MET A 554 -27.55 -42.78 14.69
C MET A 554 -26.98 -44.21 14.70
N VAL A 555 -26.28 -44.58 13.64
CA VAL A 555 -25.58 -45.88 13.54
C VAL A 555 -24.10 -45.63 13.30
N GLY A 556 -23.26 -46.06 14.23
CA GLY A 556 -21.82 -45.96 14.09
C GLY A 556 -21.33 -46.91 13.00
N ILE A 557 -20.38 -46.45 12.18
CA ILE A 557 -19.72 -47.29 11.18
C ILE A 557 -18.22 -47.22 11.46
N SER A 558 -17.67 -48.31 12.01
CA SER A 558 -16.26 -48.46 12.36
C SER A 558 -15.65 -49.60 11.55
N MET A 559 -15.30 -49.32 10.30
CA MET A 559 -14.77 -50.30 9.34
C MET A 559 -13.66 -49.67 8.49
N GLU A 560 -12.76 -50.52 8.01
CA GLU A 560 -11.82 -50.13 6.96
C GLU A 560 -12.50 -50.07 5.58
N ARG A 561 -11.79 -49.51 4.59
CA ARG A 561 -12.28 -49.44 3.22
C ARG A 561 -12.55 -50.84 2.68
N SER A 562 -13.79 -51.10 2.29
CA SER A 562 -14.27 -52.41 1.85
C SER A 562 -15.61 -52.25 1.12
N LEU A 563 -16.09 -53.31 0.46
CA LEU A 563 -17.45 -53.35 -0.08
C LEU A 563 -18.49 -53.21 1.05
N ASP A 564 -18.22 -53.80 2.21
CA ASP A 564 -19.08 -53.77 3.40
C ASP A 564 -19.28 -52.36 3.95
N LEU A 565 -18.29 -51.47 3.79
CA LEU A 565 -18.43 -50.07 4.17
C LEU A 565 -19.57 -49.39 3.38
N ILE A 566 -19.62 -49.62 2.06
CA ILE A 566 -20.65 -49.03 1.20
C ILE A 566 -22.01 -49.69 1.44
N ILE A 567 -22.04 -51.01 1.64
CA ILE A 567 -23.24 -51.74 2.06
C ILE A 567 -23.76 -51.18 3.39
N GLY A 568 -22.87 -50.93 4.35
CA GLY A 568 -23.17 -50.35 5.66
C GLY A 568 -23.80 -48.97 5.55
N ILE A 569 -23.19 -48.07 4.76
CA ILE A 569 -23.72 -46.72 4.53
C ILE A 569 -25.13 -46.77 3.93
N PHE A 570 -25.32 -47.49 2.82
CA PHE A 570 -26.64 -47.59 2.19
C PHE A 570 -27.65 -48.34 3.05
N GLY A 571 -27.23 -49.37 3.79
CA GLY A 571 -28.10 -50.12 4.69
C GLY A 571 -28.62 -49.26 5.84
N VAL A 572 -27.76 -48.40 6.43
CA VAL A 572 -28.18 -47.44 7.46
C VAL A 572 -29.14 -46.40 6.88
N LEU A 573 -28.80 -45.80 5.74
CA LEU A 573 -29.64 -44.77 5.11
C LEU A 573 -31.00 -45.33 4.66
N LYS A 574 -31.04 -46.55 4.10
CA LYS A 574 -32.28 -47.23 3.69
C LYS A 574 -33.13 -47.65 4.89
N ALA A 575 -32.53 -47.95 6.04
CA ALA A 575 -33.24 -48.15 7.30
C ALA A 575 -33.79 -46.85 7.91
N GLY A 576 -33.45 -45.69 7.34
CA GLY A 576 -33.80 -44.35 7.83
C GLY A 576 -32.88 -43.80 8.90
N GLY A 577 -31.82 -44.53 9.27
CA GLY A 577 -30.83 -44.06 10.22
C GLY A 577 -29.83 -43.09 9.60
N ALA A 578 -29.12 -42.36 10.47
CA ALA A 578 -28.00 -41.51 10.10
C ALA A 578 -26.68 -42.22 10.46
N TYR A 579 -25.72 -42.32 9.54
CA TYR A 579 -24.46 -42.97 9.89
C TYR A 579 -23.47 -42.01 10.56
N VAL A 580 -22.72 -42.52 11.53
CA VAL A 580 -21.61 -41.82 12.20
C VAL A 580 -20.31 -42.53 11.80
N PRO A 581 -19.50 -41.97 10.89
CA PRO A 581 -18.24 -42.59 10.50
C PRO A 581 -17.24 -42.50 11.66
N ILE A 582 -16.73 -43.65 12.06
CA ILE A 582 -15.75 -43.80 13.14
C ILE A 582 -14.49 -44.38 12.51
N ASP A 583 -13.40 -43.65 12.55
CA ASP A 583 -12.11 -44.17 12.09
C ASP A 583 -11.66 -45.28 13.06
N PRO A 584 -11.59 -46.55 12.60
CA PRO A 584 -11.18 -47.64 13.48
C PRO A 584 -9.76 -47.48 13.99
N ASN A 585 -8.91 -46.65 13.35
CA ASN A 585 -7.55 -46.38 13.76
C ASN A 585 -7.42 -45.24 14.77
N ALA A 586 -8.48 -44.47 15.02
CA ALA A 586 -8.47 -43.40 16.00
C ALA A 586 -8.15 -43.91 17.42
N PRO A 587 -7.54 -43.09 18.30
CA PRO A 587 -7.31 -43.46 19.70
C PRO A 587 -8.61 -43.91 20.37
N SER A 588 -8.56 -44.96 21.19
CA SER A 588 -9.77 -45.54 21.80
C SER A 588 -10.59 -44.49 22.55
N ALA A 589 -9.96 -43.55 23.26
CA ALA A 589 -10.67 -42.46 23.93
C ALA A 589 -11.52 -41.60 22.97
N ARG A 590 -11.05 -41.35 21.74
CA ARG A 590 -11.79 -40.60 20.72
C ARG A 590 -12.98 -41.40 20.19
N ILE A 591 -12.80 -42.70 19.95
CA ILE A 591 -13.88 -43.60 19.53
C ILE A 591 -14.99 -43.61 20.60
N HIS A 592 -14.62 -43.77 21.87
CA HIS A 592 -15.58 -43.76 22.98
C HIS A 592 -16.30 -42.43 23.13
N TYR A 593 -15.57 -41.31 23.03
CA TYR A 593 -16.17 -39.98 23.06
C TYR A 593 -17.22 -39.83 21.95
N MET A 594 -16.88 -40.18 20.71
CA MET A 594 -17.82 -40.09 19.58
C MET A 594 -19.06 -40.94 19.82
N LEU A 595 -18.90 -42.19 20.29
CA LEU A 595 -20.03 -43.08 20.55
C LEU A 595 -20.94 -42.59 21.69
N GLU A 596 -20.37 -42.06 22.77
CA GLU A 596 -21.12 -41.53 23.91
C GLU A 596 -21.85 -40.23 23.55
N ASP A 597 -21.15 -39.31 22.87
CA ASP A 597 -21.68 -37.99 22.49
C ASP A 597 -22.77 -38.10 21.41
N SER A 598 -22.61 -39.02 20.46
CA SER A 598 -23.64 -39.33 19.45
C SER A 598 -24.70 -40.33 19.93
N MET A 599 -24.64 -40.80 21.18
CA MET A 599 -25.60 -41.74 21.77
C MET A 599 -25.94 -42.93 20.83
N VAL A 600 -24.93 -43.46 20.13
CA VAL A 600 -25.12 -44.48 19.09
C VAL A 600 -25.56 -45.80 19.72
N PRO A 601 -26.77 -46.33 19.41
CA PRO A 601 -27.23 -47.63 19.92
C PRO A 601 -26.56 -48.82 19.23
N ILE A 602 -26.11 -48.66 17.98
CA ILE A 602 -25.59 -49.74 17.13
C ILE A 602 -24.33 -49.30 16.39
N VAL A 603 -23.29 -50.15 16.38
CA VAL A 603 -22.11 -49.95 15.53
C VAL A 603 -21.95 -51.11 14.56
N LEU A 604 -21.86 -50.78 13.27
CA LEU A 604 -21.41 -51.70 12.22
C LEU A 604 -19.88 -51.75 12.22
N SER A 605 -19.31 -52.95 12.26
CA SER A 605 -17.86 -53.15 12.25
C SER A 605 -17.47 -54.47 11.55
N HIS A 606 -16.18 -54.80 11.59
CA HIS A 606 -15.67 -56.15 11.32
C HIS A 606 -15.20 -56.79 12.63
N GLN A 607 -15.27 -58.11 12.74
CA GLN A 607 -14.97 -58.85 13.98
C GLN A 607 -13.58 -58.50 14.53
N GLY A 608 -12.58 -58.36 13.65
CA GLY A 608 -11.21 -57.98 14.00
C GLY A 608 -11.06 -56.57 14.60
N LEU A 609 -11.98 -55.66 14.31
CA LEU A 609 -11.99 -54.27 14.79
C LEU A 609 -12.91 -54.08 16.01
N SER A 610 -13.85 -55.02 16.23
CA SER A 610 -14.88 -54.94 17.28
C SER A 610 -14.33 -54.83 18.70
N ASN A 611 -13.11 -55.31 18.96
CA ASN A 611 -12.48 -55.27 20.30
C ASN A 611 -12.11 -53.85 20.75
N ARG A 612 -12.06 -52.88 19.83
CA ARG A 612 -11.78 -51.48 20.15
C ARG A 612 -13.03 -50.71 20.62
N ILE A 613 -14.19 -51.35 20.57
CA ILE A 613 -15.50 -50.79 20.95
C ILE A 613 -15.95 -51.48 22.24
N HIS A 614 -16.29 -50.71 23.28
CA HIS A 614 -16.89 -51.26 24.50
C HIS A 614 -18.30 -51.81 24.25
N LYS A 615 -18.40 -53.13 24.10
CA LYS A 615 -19.65 -53.87 23.82
C LYS A 615 -20.71 -53.78 24.93
N ASP A 616 -20.33 -53.32 26.12
CA ASP A 616 -21.23 -53.20 27.27
C ASP A 616 -22.23 -52.03 27.16
N LYS A 617 -21.98 -51.07 26.26
CA LYS A 617 -22.82 -49.86 26.07
C LYS A 617 -23.50 -49.77 24.71
N VAL A 618 -23.00 -50.48 23.70
CA VAL A 618 -23.43 -50.35 22.30
C VAL A 618 -23.49 -51.74 21.67
N LYS A 619 -24.54 -51.99 20.88
CA LYS A 619 -24.65 -53.25 20.13
C LYS A 619 -23.72 -53.20 18.92
N VAL A 620 -22.73 -54.08 18.87
CA VAL A 620 -21.82 -54.21 17.72
C VAL A 620 -22.33 -55.31 16.80
N ILE A 621 -22.54 -54.99 15.51
CA ILE A 621 -22.88 -55.93 14.44
C ILE A 621 -21.64 -56.04 13.54
N CYS A 622 -21.08 -57.24 13.42
CA CYS A 622 -19.89 -57.50 12.63
C CYS A 622 -20.30 -58.05 11.25
N LEU A 623 -20.16 -57.26 10.19
CA LEU A 623 -20.68 -57.63 8.86
C LEU A 623 -19.98 -58.84 8.23
N ASP A 624 -18.77 -59.18 8.70
CA ASP A 624 -18.00 -60.35 8.27
C ASP A 624 -18.41 -61.66 8.95
N THR A 625 -19.03 -61.61 10.14
CA THR A 625 -19.46 -62.81 10.89
C THR A 625 -20.97 -62.96 11.01
N ASP A 626 -21.70 -61.85 11.08
CA ASP A 626 -23.16 -61.83 11.28
C ASP A 626 -23.93 -61.88 9.95
N TRP A 627 -23.23 -61.92 8.81
CA TRP A 627 -23.86 -61.88 7.48
C TRP A 627 -24.84 -63.03 7.25
N ASN A 628 -24.59 -64.22 7.82
CA ASN A 628 -25.47 -65.39 7.68
C ASN A 628 -26.90 -65.13 8.20
N GLU A 629 -27.09 -64.22 9.16
CA GLU A 629 -28.43 -63.82 9.62
C GLU A 629 -28.99 -62.65 8.80
N ILE A 630 -28.11 -61.77 8.33
CA ILE A 630 -28.48 -60.61 7.49
C ILE A 630 -28.97 -61.08 6.11
N GLU A 631 -28.31 -62.06 5.49
CA GLU A 631 -28.64 -62.55 4.15
C GLU A 631 -30.02 -63.24 4.07
N LYS A 632 -30.56 -63.70 5.20
CA LYS A 632 -31.92 -64.25 5.29
C LYS A 632 -33.00 -63.17 5.20
N MET A 633 -32.64 -61.90 5.36
CA MET A 633 -33.58 -60.79 5.27
C MET A 633 -34.06 -60.58 3.82
N ARG A 634 -35.16 -59.85 3.69
CA ARG A 634 -35.74 -59.52 2.38
C ARG A 634 -34.76 -58.65 1.58
N THR A 635 -34.71 -58.87 0.28
CA THR A 635 -33.91 -58.06 -0.65
C THR A 635 -34.69 -56.91 -1.29
N SER A 636 -35.99 -56.80 -1.03
CA SER A 636 -36.87 -55.76 -1.57
C SER A 636 -36.62 -54.39 -0.92
N ASP A 637 -36.76 -53.32 -1.69
CA ASP A 637 -36.62 -51.94 -1.21
C ASP A 637 -37.57 -51.64 -0.03
N LEU A 638 -37.15 -50.72 0.85
CA LEU A 638 -37.98 -50.24 1.96
C LEU A 638 -38.78 -49.02 1.47
N ILE A 639 -40.10 -49.05 1.61
CA ILE A 639 -40.98 -47.98 1.12
C ILE A 639 -41.41 -47.07 2.29
N GLY A 640 -41.19 -45.76 2.15
CA GLY A 640 -42.04 -44.73 2.76
C GLY A 640 -41.69 -44.23 4.17
N GLU A 641 -40.46 -44.39 4.66
CA GLU A 641 -40.09 -43.92 6.02
C GLU A 641 -39.00 -42.83 6.06
N VAL A 642 -38.19 -42.69 5.02
CA VAL A 642 -37.12 -41.67 4.96
C VAL A 642 -37.65 -40.42 4.28
N GLN A 643 -37.48 -39.27 4.92
CA GLN A 643 -37.84 -37.95 4.40
C GLN A 643 -36.58 -37.15 4.09
N VAL A 644 -36.69 -36.19 3.17
CA VAL A 644 -35.57 -35.30 2.76
C VAL A 644 -34.98 -34.47 3.90
N HIS A 645 -35.74 -34.28 4.98
CA HIS A 645 -35.30 -33.55 6.17
C HIS A 645 -34.62 -34.43 7.23
N ASN A 646 -34.60 -35.76 7.06
CA ASN A 646 -33.97 -36.65 8.03
C ASN A 646 -32.45 -36.56 7.97
N LEU A 647 -31.82 -36.82 9.12
CA LEU A 647 -30.36 -36.89 9.20
C LEU A 647 -29.82 -38.00 8.29
N ALA A 648 -28.89 -37.65 7.38
CA ALA A 648 -28.16 -38.63 6.58
C ALA A 648 -26.89 -39.13 7.31
N TYR A 649 -26.18 -38.23 7.99
CA TYR A 649 -24.95 -38.54 8.70
C TYR A 649 -24.61 -37.48 9.75
N VAL A 650 -23.72 -37.84 10.68
CA VAL A 650 -23.08 -36.91 11.62
C VAL A 650 -21.57 -37.07 11.50
N ILE A 651 -20.87 -36.01 11.07
CA ILE A 651 -19.40 -36.00 10.92
C ILE A 651 -18.77 -35.18 12.05
N TYR A 652 -17.96 -35.84 12.88
CA TYR A 652 -17.13 -35.16 13.87
C TYR A 652 -15.94 -34.47 13.19
N THR A 653 -15.67 -33.22 13.61
CA THR A 653 -14.53 -32.45 13.10
C THR A 653 -13.34 -32.52 14.07
N SER A 654 -12.27 -31.80 13.76
CA SER A 654 -11.01 -31.85 14.53
C SER A 654 -11.12 -31.31 15.96
N GLY A 655 -12.24 -30.71 16.36
CA GLY A 655 -12.52 -30.31 17.74
C GLY A 655 -11.40 -29.45 18.34
N SER A 656 -11.21 -28.22 17.85
CA SER A 656 -10.14 -27.32 18.32
C SER A 656 -10.17 -27.02 19.82
N THR A 657 -11.29 -27.31 20.48
CA THR A 657 -11.53 -27.24 21.93
C THR A 657 -11.06 -28.48 22.71
N GLY A 658 -10.58 -29.52 22.03
CA GLY A 658 -10.25 -30.82 22.63
C GLY A 658 -11.45 -31.73 22.91
N LYS A 659 -12.64 -31.32 22.46
CA LYS A 659 -13.90 -32.07 22.41
C LYS A 659 -14.56 -31.75 21.08
#